data_AF-A0A4V2BV25-F1
#
_entry.id   AF-A0A4V2BV25-F1
#
_cell.length_a   1.000
_cell.length_b   1.000
_cell.length_c   1.000
_cell.angle_alpha   90.00
_cell.angle_beta   90.00
_cell.angle_gamma   90.00
#
_symmetry.space_group_name_H-M   'P 1'
#
loop_
_entity.id
_entity.type
_entity.pdbx_description
1 polymer ?
#
loop_
_entity_poly.entity_id
_entity_poly.type
_entity_poly.pdbx_seq_one_letter_code
_entity_poly.pdbx_strand_id
1 'polypeptide(L)'
;MNTFKVSYLASVCAAILTVSGCSEMPTDSKQAASVEHAEHTSEQHLFALNQVSLSASPFLHAQQTNVRYLLALHPDQLLAPYLREAGLEPKAPNYGNWESTGLDGHIGGHYLSALSLAWAATGDEELKQRLDYMLSELDRTQQATGGYLGGIPNGDEMWQQIERGEIKADLFSLNDRWVPLYNIDKIFHGLRDAYDVAGNDKAKQMLFKLGEWFLATTAKLTDEQVQQMLYSEHGGLNDVFADMYFISDDERYLKLARQFSHNIIIEPLLHKEDKLTGLHANTQIPKIIGMLKVANASDDKAWQQGADFFWKTVSQERSVSIGGNSVREHFHDKSDFTPMVEDVEGPETCNTYNMMKLSKLLFLKTGDTRYLDYYERATYNHILSSQHPEHGGLVYFTSMRPGHYRMYSSVQDSMWCCVGSGIENHSKYGELIYSNTGKELWVNLFIPSTLNWQQQGLQITQDSQFPDDNKVSLTVNRLSEEQSSESVIHIRKPSWQQGELSFTLNGQAVSAIENDGYYSISHAWQSGDKLAFELSPKLYTEQLPDGQHYYSVMYGPVVMATKVHAFANEKLNFVADNSRMGHIAAGPTCPPEALPIMLSEPEKFIADLTRKPSQELAFIADKNVAIAKQGIDNTKSTELIPFFRLHDSRYQVYWPQQSKAQFTQFVANAKAVEQAKEQLRLLTVDQITPGEQQPEVEHDFKGEGTRAGVNNGHHWRDATGWFEYQLSNPEQKAVALRVRYFIGDVDRHFSINLNGEQLAAVSLPVGKPTDEFYTIDYPLTEAMKKSKTLTLRFAADKDSVAGGIYGIRLINTQ
;
A
#
# COMPACT_ATOMS: atom_id res chain seq x y z
N MET A 1 -37.07 -36.41 43.44
CA MET A 1 -37.54 -36.22 44.83
C MET A 1 -38.32 -34.91 44.89
N ASN A 2 -39.63 -35.04 45.17
CA ASN A 2 -40.58 -34.09 45.79
C ASN A 2 -40.10 -32.66 46.08
N THR A 3 -40.64 -31.62 45.41
CA THR A 3 -41.87 -30.83 45.74
C THR A 3 -41.81 -30.04 47.06
N PHE A 4 -42.12 -28.74 47.01
CA PHE A 4 -43.23 -28.00 47.67
C PHE A 4 -42.94 -26.48 47.57
N LYS A 5 -43.66 -25.67 46.77
CA LYS A 5 -44.93 -24.93 47.06
C LYS A 5 -44.90 -24.13 48.37
N VAL A 6 -45.24 -22.82 48.31
CA VAL A 6 -46.43 -22.20 48.93
C VAL A 6 -46.64 -20.76 48.39
N SER A 7 -47.92 -20.46 48.16
CA SER A 7 -48.59 -19.26 47.63
C SER A 7 -48.80 -18.14 48.66
N TYR A 8 -49.07 -16.89 48.24
CA TYR A 8 -50.42 -16.25 48.26
C TYR A 8 -50.45 -14.69 48.25
N LEU A 9 -51.46 -14.16 47.53
CA LEU A 9 -52.32 -12.95 47.73
C LEU A 9 -51.65 -11.55 47.81
N ALA A 10 -51.94 -10.64 46.86
CA ALA A 10 -53.06 -9.66 46.82
C ALA A 10 -52.75 -8.37 47.63
N SER A 11 -53.16 -7.14 47.32
CA SER A 11 -53.93 -6.50 46.26
C SER A 11 -53.83 -4.98 46.51
N VAL A 12 -53.95 -4.18 45.44
CA VAL A 12 -54.72 -2.90 45.38
C VAL A 12 -54.12 -1.57 45.89
N CYS A 13 -54.36 -0.55 45.02
CA CYS A 13 -54.40 0.92 45.16
C CYS A 13 -53.05 1.67 45.27
N ALA A 14 -52.63 2.45 44.26
CA ALA A 14 -53.21 3.69 43.71
C ALA A 14 -53.16 4.88 44.69
N ALA A 15 -52.28 5.84 44.43
CA ALA A 15 -52.64 7.25 44.21
C ALA A 15 -51.40 8.13 43.95
N ILE A 16 -51.59 8.99 42.97
CA ILE A 16 -50.77 10.12 42.51
C ILE A 16 -50.75 11.22 43.57
N LEU A 17 -49.63 11.92 43.77
CA LEU A 17 -49.55 13.39 43.78
C LEU A 17 -48.12 13.91 43.98
N THR A 18 -47.82 14.87 43.12
CA THR A 18 -46.66 15.77 43.02
C THR A 18 -46.58 16.78 44.16
N VAL A 19 -45.38 17.28 44.50
CA VAL A 19 -44.91 18.69 44.40
C VAL A 19 -43.66 18.93 45.29
N SER A 20 -42.58 19.31 44.60
CA SER A 20 -41.51 20.31 44.88
C SER A 20 -41.09 20.71 46.30
N GLY A 21 -39.76 20.74 46.54
CA GLY A 21 -39.13 21.64 47.52
C GLY A 21 -37.72 21.24 48.00
N CYS A 22 -36.70 21.96 47.52
CA CYS A 22 -35.25 21.88 47.77
C CYS A 22 -34.75 21.67 49.22
N SER A 23 -33.66 20.88 49.41
CA SER A 23 -32.30 21.40 49.74
C SER A 23 -31.25 20.30 50.03
N GLU A 24 -30.09 20.41 49.36
CA GLU A 24 -28.70 20.10 49.78
C GLU A 24 -28.11 18.65 49.84
N MET A 25 -27.27 18.36 48.82
CA MET A 25 -25.86 17.88 48.85
C MET A 25 -25.53 16.39 49.19
N PRO A 26 -24.36 15.84 48.74
CA PRO A 26 -24.20 15.18 47.44
C PRO A 26 -23.71 13.72 47.57
N THR A 27 -23.99 12.86 46.59
CA THR A 27 -23.30 11.56 46.48
C THR A 27 -22.76 11.36 45.07
N ASP A 28 -21.43 11.36 45.00
CA ASP A 28 -20.61 10.91 43.89
C ASP A 28 -21.10 9.56 43.34
N SER A 29 -21.49 9.54 42.07
CA SER A 29 -21.36 8.35 41.25
C SER A 29 -20.96 8.77 39.84
N LYS A 30 -19.72 8.44 39.48
CA LYS A 30 -19.18 8.54 38.13
C LYS A 30 -19.99 7.62 37.22
N GLN A 31 -21.00 8.16 36.55
CA GLN A 31 -21.52 7.57 35.32
C GLN A 31 -20.54 7.93 34.20
N ALA A 32 -19.95 6.90 33.60
CA ALA A 32 -19.28 7.02 32.32
C ALA A 32 -20.31 7.55 31.32
N ALA A 33 -20.15 8.80 30.91
CA ALA A 33 -20.91 9.38 29.83
C ALA A 33 -20.50 8.65 28.54
N SER A 34 -21.40 7.80 28.04
CA SER A 34 -21.43 7.50 26.61
C SER A 34 -21.62 8.82 25.89
N VAL A 35 -20.61 9.21 25.12
CA VAL A 35 -20.75 10.28 24.13
C VAL A 35 -21.65 9.72 23.04
N GLU A 36 -22.96 9.91 23.17
CA GLU A 36 -23.85 9.89 22.02
C GLU A 36 -23.51 11.15 21.21
N HIS A 37 -22.78 10.96 20.10
CA HIS A 37 -22.64 11.98 19.08
C HIS A 37 -24.04 12.32 18.57
N ALA A 38 -24.45 13.58 18.76
CA ALA A 38 -25.70 14.08 18.20
C ALA A 38 -25.64 13.99 16.67
N GLU A 39 -26.58 13.26 16.07
CA GLU A 39 -26.79 13.16 14.63
C GLU A 39 -27.19 14.53 14.05
N HIS A 40 -26.22 15.37 13.71
CA HIS A 40 -26.39 16.40 12.69
C HIS A 40 -25.55 16.02 11.47
N THR A 41 -25.93 14.90 10.84
CA THR A 41 -25.34 14.39 9.60
C THR A 41 -25.99 15.07 8.40
N SER A 42 -25.42 16.20 7.95
CA SER A 42 -25.70 16.65 6.59
C SER A 42 -24.71 15.94 5.65
N GLU A 43 -25.21 14.94 4.91
CA GLU A 43 -24.45 14.24 3.87
C GLU A 43 -23.77 15.25 2.95
N GLN A 44 -22.45 15.12 2.77
CA GLN A 44 -21.66 16.04 1.95
C GLN A 44 -21.53 15.53 0.53
N HIS A 45 -21.54 16.44 -0.43
CA HIS A 45 -21.42 16.13 -1.85
C HIS A 45 -20.10 16.62 -2.43
N LEU A 46 -19.52 15.82 -3.32
CA LEU A 46 -18.32 16.19 -4.07
C LEU A 46 -18.63 17.22 -5.15
N PHE A 47 -17.62 18.00 -5.52
CA PHE A 47 -17.62 18.70 -6.79
C PHE A 47 -17.12 17.77 -7.90
N ALA A 48 -17.60 17.98 -9.13
CA ALA A 48 -17.02 17.27 -10.27
C ALA A 48 -15.57 17.71 -10.47
N LEU A 49 -14.69 16.81 -10.94
CA LEU A 49 -13.27 17.09 -11.10
C LEU A 49 -13.00 18.29 -12.04
N ASN A 50 -13.83 18.46 -13.08
CA ASN A 50 -13.72 19.59 -14.01
C ASN A 50 -14.08 20.96 -13.39
N GLN A 51 -14.65 20.98 -12.17
CA GLN A 51 -14.90 22.19 -11.42
C GLN A 51 -13.70 22.61 -10.57
N VAL A 52 -12.72 21.73 -10.35
CA VAL A 52 -11.58 21.98 -9.47
C VAL A 52 -10.28 21.85 -10.25
N SER A 53 -9.65 22.99 -10.55
CA SER A 53 -8.35 23.03 -11.23
C SER A 53 -7.22 23.21 -10.22
N LEU A 54 -6.21 22.35 -10.26
CA LEU A 54 -5.02 22.50 -9.41
C LEU A 54 -4.14 23.66 -9.87
N SER A 55 -3.55 24.37 -8.92
CA SER A 55 -2.56 25.42 -9.15
C SER A 55 -1.14 24.88 -8.90
N ALA A 56 -0.11 25.67 -9.27
CA ALA A 56 1.29 25.29 -9.15
C ALA A 56 1.64 24.74 -7.76
N SER A 57 1.97 23.44 -7.71
CA SER A 57 2.24 22.67 -6.49
C SER A 57 2.83 21.30 -6.87
N PRO A 58 3.36 20.54 -5.91
CA PRO A 58 3.71 19.13 -6.13
C PRO A 58 2.54 18.29 -6.68
N PHE A 59 1.30 18.62 -6.33
CA PHE A 59 0.10 17.90 -6.80
C PHE A 59 -0.20 18.15 -8.27
N LEU A 60 -0.15 19.42 -8.73
CA LEU A 60 -0.28 19.72 -10.16
C LEU A 60 0.87 19.10 -10.95
N HIS A 61 2.09 19.14 -10.42
CA HIS A 61 3.24 18.50 -11.06
C HIS A 61 3.03 17.00 -11.25
N ALA A 62 2.60 16.29 -10.20
CA ALA A 62 2.27 14.86 -10.26
C ALA A 62 1.13 14.58 -11.25
N GLN A 63 0.08 15.41 -11.28
CA GLN A 63 -1.01 15.28 -12.27
C GLN A 63 -0.46 15.37 -13.69
N GLN A 64 0.36 16.37 -13.99
CA GLN A 64 0.93 16.53 -15.34
C GLN A 64 1.92 15.43 -15.70
N THR A 65 2.69 14.94 -14.74
CA THR A 65 3.57 13.78 -14.92
C THR A 65 2.78 12.52 -15.23
N ASN A 66 1.65 12.30 -14.56
CA ASN A 66 0.75 11.20 -14.84
C ASN A 66 0.11 11.30 -16.23
N VAL A 67 -0.33 12.49 -16.64
CA VAL A 67 -0.82 12.71 -18.02
C VAL A 67 0.23 12.24 -19.02
N ARG A 68 1.50 12.66 -18.87
CA ARG A 68 2.57 12.19 -19.77
C ARG A 68 2.75 10.67 -19.76
N TYR A 69 2.62 10.02 -18.60
CA TYR A 69 2.66 8.56 -18.50
C TYR A 69 1.49 7.92 -19.29
N LEU A 70 0.27 8.43 -19.12
CA LEU A 70 -0.93 7.94 -19.80
C LEU A 70 -0.83 8.08 -21.32
N LEU A 71 -0.30 9.20 -21.81
CA LEU A 71 -0.13 9.43 -23.24
C LEU A 71 1.01 8.56 -23.82
N ALA A 72 1.95 8.11 -22.99
CA ALA A 72 3.04 7.24 -23.42
C ALA A 72 2.64 5.76 -23.55
N LEU A 73 1.56 5.32 -22.89
CA LEU A 73 0.99 3.99 -23.10
C LEU A 73 0.40 3.85 -24.51
N HIS A 74 0.53 2.66 -25.10
CA HIS A 74 0.03 2.33 -26.43
C HIS A 74 -1.34 1.65 -26.34
N PRO A 75 -2.43 2.32 -26.77
CA PRO A 75 -3.79 1.78 -26.66
C PRO A 75 -3.96 0.42 -27.35
N ASP A 76 -3.35 0.23 -28.53
CA ASP A 76 -3.47 -1.02 -29.28
C ASP A 76 -2.85 -2.23 -28.56
N GLN A 77 -1.81 -2.02 -27.75
CA GLN A 77 -1.23 -3.10 -26.94
C GLN A 77 -2.13 -3.46 -25.74
N LEU A 78 -2.78 -2.46 -25.13
CA LEU A 78 -3.78 -2.68 -24.06
C LEU A 78 -5.07 -3.33 -24.58
N LEU A 79 -5.43 -3.07 -25.84
CA LEU A 79 -6.61 -3.66 -26.50
C LEU A 79 -6.36 -5.07 -27.03
N ALA A 80 -5.11 -5.46 -27.24
CA ALA A 80 -4.75 -6.74 -27.84
C ALA A 80 -5.38 -7.96 -27.12
N PRO A 81 -5.39 -8.05 -25.78
CA PRO A 81 -6.06 -9.14 -25.07
C PRO A 81 -7.57 -9.23 -25.37
N TYR A 82 -8.26 -8.08 -25.41
CA TYR A 82 -9.71 -8.03 -25.66
C TYR A 82 -10.06 -8.44 -27.09
N LEU A 83 -9.26 -8.01 -28.07
CA LEU A 83 -9.43 -8.39 -29.46
C LEU A 83 -9.22 -9.90 -29.63
N ARG A 84 -8.16 -10.44 -29.02
CA ARG A 84 -7.82 -11.88 -29.03
C ARG A 84 -8.98 -12.73 -28.50
N GLU A 85 -9.47 -12.44 -27.29
CA GLU A 85 -10.56 -13.23 -26.67
C GLU A 85 -11.90 -13.06 -27.39
N ALA A 86 -12.07 -12.00 -28.18
CA ALA A 86 -13.23 -11.80 -29.05
C ALA A 86 -13.10 -12.48 -30.43
N GLY A 87 -12.00 -13.18 -30.70
CA GLY A 87 -11.72 -13.78 -32.02
C GLY A 87 -11.44 -12.75 -33.12
N LEU A 88 -11.05 -11.52 -32.73
CA LEU A 88 -10.66 -10.44 -33.64
C LEU A 88 -9.14 -10.33 -33.70
N GLU A 89 -8.60 -9.90 -34.84
CA GLU A 89 -7.16 -9.75 -35.02
C GLU A 89 -6.63 -8.54 -34.21
N PRO A 90 -5.67 -8.73 -33.29
CA PRO A 90 -5.02 -7.63 -32.59
C PRO A 90 -4.24 -6.72 -33.54
N LYS A 91 -4.27 -5.39 -33.28
CA LYS A 91 -3.51 -4.40 -34.06
C LYS A 91 -2.03 -4.29 -33.66
N ALA A 92 -1.72 -4.77 -32.47
CA ALA A 92 -0.39 -4.82 -31.88
C ALA A 92 -0.30 -6.07 -30.98
N PRO A 93 0.91 -6.56 -30.66
CA PRO A 93 1.05 -7.53 -29.59
C PRO A 93 0.58 -6.94 -28.25
N ASN A 94 0.18 -7.80 -27.32
CA ASN A 94 -0.05 -7.38 -25.94
C ASN A 94 1.25 -6.88 -25.30
N TYR A 95 1.10 -6.06 -24.26
CA TYR A 95 2.21 -5.72 -23.39
C TYR A 95 2.81 -6.97 -22.74
N GLY A 96 4.08 -6.89 -22.36
CA GLY A 96 4.79 -7.92 -21.61
C GLY A 96 4.32 -8.01 -20.15
N ASN A 97 5.18 -8.51 -19.27
CA ASN A 97 4.91 -8.61 -17.83
C ASN A 97 3.56 -9.31 -17.56
N TRP A 98 2.78 -8.86 -16.58
CA TRP A 98 1.54 -9.52 -16.19
C TRP A 98 0.44 -9.49 -17.26
N GLU A 99 0.52 -8.57 -18.23
CA GLU A 99 -0.37 -8.50 -19.41
C GLU A 99 -0.11 -9.62 -20.44
N SER A 100 0.91 -10.47 -20.21
CA SER A 100 1.24 -11.63 -21.05
C SER A 100 1.47 -12.93 -20.27
N THR A 101 1.28 -12.89 -18.94
CA THR A 101 1.50 -14.04 -18.04
C THR A 101 0.26 -14.45 -17.27
N GLY A 102 -0.94 -14.03 -17.71
CA GLY A 102 -2.22 -14.52 -17.18
C GLY A 102 -3.16 -13.45 -16.62
N LEU A 103 -2.72 -12.20 -16.45
CA LEU A 103 -3.56 -11.09 -16.00
C LEU A 103 -3.97 -10.14 -17.14
N ASP A 104 -3.74 -10.57 -18.38
CA ASP A 104 -4.04 -9.88 -19.63
C ASP A 104 -5.39 -9.12 -19.59
N GLY A 105 -5.35 -7.81 -19.87
CA GLY A 105 -6.48 -6.90 -19.92
C GLY A 105 -6.64 -6.01 -18.69
N HIS A 106 -6.13 -6.36 -17.52
CA HIS A 106 -6.40 -5.62 -16.28
C HIS A 106 -5.95 -4.15 -16.33
N ILE A 107 -4.81 -3.85 -16.97
CA ILE A 107 -4.34 -2.47 -17.15
C ILE A 107 -5.27 -1.72 -18.12
N GLY A 108 -5.82 -2.39 -19.13
CA GLY A 108 -6.78 -1.78 -20.05
C GLY A 108 -8.04 -1.25 -19.35
N GLY A 109 -8.51 -1.95 -18.31
CA GLY A 109 -9.62 -1.48 -17.46
C GLY A 109 -9.23 -0.25 -16.63
N HIS A 110 -8.10 -0.33 -15.92
CA HIS A 110 -7.54 0.81 -15.18
C HIS A 110 -7.27 2.03 -16.08
N TYR A 111 -6.87 1.81 -17.32
CA TYR A 111 -6.59 2.86 -18.28
C TYR A 111 -7.84 3.66 -18.66
N LEU A 112 -9.01 3.00 -18.77
CA LEU A 112 -10.28 3.71 -18.97
C LEU A 112 -10.60 4.64 -17.78
N SER A 113 -10.48 4.13 -16.55
CA SER A 113 -10.66 4.94 -15.34
C SER A 113 -9.69 6.12 -15.31
N ALA A 114 -8.41 5.86 -15.57
CA ALA A 114 -7.36 6.87 -15.52
C ALA A 114 -7.52 7.94 -16.60
N LEU A 115 -7.87 7.58 -17.84
CA LEU A 115 -8.18 8.53 -18.90
C LEU A 115 -9.40 9.38 -18.55
N SER A 116 -10.43 8.78 -17.96
CA SER A 116 -11.66 9.49 -17.56
C SER A 116 -11.39 10.52 -16.47
N LEU A 117 -10.65 10.11 -15.43
CA LEU A 117 -10.22 11.01 -14.34
C LEU A 117 -9.30 12.12 -14.86
N ALA A 118 -8.30 11.78 -15.67
CA ALA A 118 -7.32 12.72 -16.19
C ALA A 118 -7.96 13.74 -17.13
N TRP A 119 -8.86 13.31 -18.03
CA TRP A 119 -9.61 14.23 -18.89
C TRP A 119 -10.51 15.15 -18.07
N ALA A 120 -11.26 14.63 -17.10
CA ALA A 120 -12.11 15.46 -16.27
C ALA A 120 -11.31 16.51 -15.47
N ALA A 121 -10.12 16.16 -14.99
CA ALA A 121 -9.27 17.06 -14.22
C ALA A 121 -8.51 18.10 -15.07
N THR A 122 -8.28 17.85 -16.36
CA THR A 122 -7.40 18.68 -17.21
C THR A 122 -8.07 19.31 -18.41
N GLY A 123 -9.14 18.71 -18.94
CA GLY A 123 -9.72 19.04 -20.24
C GLY A 123 -8.80 18.72 -21.43
N ASP A 124 -7.77 17.89 -21.28
CA ASP A 124 -6.85 17.56 -22.37
C ASP A 124 -7.54 16.70 -23.45
N GLU A 125 -7.63 17.24 -24.67
CA GLU A 125 -8.33 16.60 -25.78
C GLU A 125 -7.66 15.31 -26.28
N GLU A 126 -6.36 15.13 -26.08
CA GLU A 126 -5.65 13.90 -26.49
C GLU A 126 -6.04 12.73 -25.57
N LEU A 127 -6.24 13.00 -24.27
CA LEU A 127 -6.80 12.01 -23.34
C LEU A 127 -8.21 11.60 -23.76
N LYS A 128 -9.06 12.57 -24.13
CA LYS A 128 -10.41 12.30 -24.61
C LYS A 128 -10.40 11.43 -25.86
N GLN A 129 -9.54 11.74 -26.82
CA GLN A 129 -9.40 10.96 -28.05
C GLN A 129 -8.95 9.53 -27.77
N ARG A 130 -8.00 9.32 -26.84
CA ARG A 130 -7.61 7.97 -26.42
C ARG A 130 -8.75 7.22 -25.73
N LEU A 131 -9.54 7.89 -24.89
CA LEU A 131 -10.70 7.29 -24.22
C LEU A 131 -11.74 6.83 -25.25
N ASP A 132 -12.12 7.73 -26.17
CA ASP A 132 -13.09 7.43 -27.23
C ASP A 132 -12.60 6.30 -28.16
N TYR A 133 -11.30 6.24 -28.43
CA TYR A 133 -10.68 5.16 -29.19
C TYR A 133 -10.78 3.81 -28.45
N MET A 134 -10.36 3.77 -27.18
CA MET A 134 -10.45 2.55 -26.35
C MET A 134 -11.88 2.03 -26.29
N LEU A 135 -12.85 2.91 -25.98
CA LEU A 135 -14.27 2.55 -25.91
C LEU A 135 -14.80 2.04 -27.26
N SER A 136 -14.35 2.61 -28.38
CA SER A 136 -14.77 2.16 -29.70
C SER A 136 -14.25 0.78 -30.06
N GLU A 137 -13.01 0.46 -29.71
CA GLU A 137 -12.44 -0.87 -29.95
C GLU A 137 -13.02 -1.91 -28.98
N LEU A 138 -13.23 -1.57 -27.72
CA LEU A 138 -13.89 -2.44 -26.73
C LEU A 138 -15.36 -2.69 -27.06
N ASP A 139 -16.07 -1.74 -27.66
CA ASP A 139 -17.44 -1.97 -28.16
C ASP A 139 -17.44 -2.98 -29.32
N ARG A 140 -16.46 -2.90 -30.22
CA ARG A 140 -16.30 -3.91 -31.30
C ARG A 140 -16.07 -5.31 -30.73
N THR A 141 -15.24 -5.47 -29.71
CA THR A 141 -15.03 -6.76 -29.06
C THR A 141 -16.29 -7.25 -28.36
N GLN A 142 -16.96 -6.38 -27.59
CA GLN A 142 -18.20 -6.71 -26.89
C GLN A 142 -19.36 -7.07 -27.84
N GLN A 143 -19.36 -6.54 -29.06
CA GLN A 143 -20.31 -6.94 -30.11
C GLN A 143 -20.01 -8.35 -30.64
N ALA A 144 -18.74 -8.69 -30.85
CA ALA A 144 -18.33 -10.01 -31.36
C ALA A 144 -18.58 -11.15 -30.35
N THR A 145 -18.45 -10.88 -29.05
CA THR A 145 -18.64 -11.86 -27.97
C THR A 145 -20.09 -11.98 -27.47
N GLY A 146 -21.00 -11.12 -27.94
CA GLY A 146 -22.38 -11.11 -27.45
C GLY A 146 -22.58 -10.53 -26.04
N GLY A 147 -21.61 -9.79 -25.49
CA GLY A 147 -21.75 -9.05 -24.23
C GLY A 147 -20.56 -9.13 -23.29
N TYR A 148 -19.79 -10.23 -23.36
CA TYR A 148 -18.56 -10.39 -22.58
C TYR A 148 -17.49 -9.39 -23.01
N LEU A 149 -16.77 -8.81 -22.06
CA LEU A 149 -15.64 -7.94 -22.33
C LEU A 149 -14.51 -8.25 -21.35
N GLY A 150 -13.47 -8.95 -21.83
CA GLY A 150 -12.32 -9.31 -21.01
C GLY A 150 -11.13 -9.77 -21.85
N GLY A 151 -9.93 -9.65 -21.28
CA GLY A 151 -8.67 -10.10 -21.88
C GLY A 151 -8.15 -11.42 -21.33
N ILE A 152 -8.88 -12.07 -20.42
CA ILE A 152 -8.44 -13.27 -19.70
C ILE A 152 -8.18 -14.41 -20.70
N PRO A 153 -6.99 -15.04 -20.71
CA PRO A 153 -6.69 -16.13 -21.65
C PRO A 153 -7.69 -17.29 -21.55
N ASN A 154 -8.31 -17.66 -22.68
CA ASN A 154 -9.37 -18.68 -22.75
C ASN A 154 -10.54 -18.36 -21.80
N GLY A 155 -10.95 -17.09 -21.75
CA GLY A 155 -11.97 -16.61 -20.83
C GLY A 155 -13.35 -17.20 -21.11
N ASP A 156 -13.73 -17.37 -22.38
CA ASP A 156 -15.03 -17.94 -22.77
C ASP A 156 -15.26 -19.35 -22.20
N GLU A 157 -14.27 -20.24 -22.37
CA GLU A 157 -14.34 -21.60 -21.81
C GLU A 157 -14.53 -21.58 -20.29
N MET A 158 -13.76 -20.73 -19.61
CA MET A 158 -13.83 -20.58 -18.16
C MET A 158 -15.20 -20.08 -17.71
N TRP A 159 -15.76 -19.05 -18.36
CA TRP A 159 -17.09 -18.54 -18.01
C TRP A 159 -18.21 -19.55 -18.29
N GLN A 160 -18.10 -20.35 -19.34
CA GLN A 160 -19.04 -21.45 -19.60
C GLN A 160 -18.98 -22.55 -18.52
N GLN A 161 -17.80 -22.84 -17.98
CA GLN A 161 -17.66 -23.73 -16.81
C GLN A 161 -18.37 -23.12 -15.59
N ILE A 162 -18.15 -21.83 -15.33
CA ILE A 162 -18.84 -21.10 -14.24
C ILE A 162 -20.36 -21.15 -14.44
N GLU A 163 -20.89 -20.91 -15.64
CA GLU A 163 -22.34 -20.97 -15.90
C GLU A 163 -22.95 -22.36 -15.61
N ARG A 164 -22.15 -23.43 -15.77
CA ARG A 164 -22.54 -24.81 -15.43
C ARG A 164 -22.37 -25.16 -13.95
N GLY A 165 -21.86 -24.24 -13.14
CA GLY A 165 -21.56 -24.45 -11.72
C GLY A 165 -20.26 -25.24 -11.47
N GLU A 166 -19.40 -25.37 -12.48
CA GLU A 166 -18.09 -26.02 -12.39
C GLU A 166 -17.08 -25.03 -11.81
N ILE A 167 -17.02 -24.91 -10.48
CA ILE A 167 -16.22 -23.88 -9.78
C ILE A 167 -15.01 -24.51 -9.10
N LYS A 168 -13.81 -24.11 -9.53
CA LYS A 168 -12.53 -24.43 -8.90
C LYS A 168 -11.84 -23.13 -8.48
N ALA A 169 -12.16 -22.66 -7.28
CA ALA A 169 -11.62 -21.42 -6.71
C ALA A 169 -10.48 -21.71 -5.72
N ASP A 170 -9.44 -20.87 -5.78
CA ASP A 170 -8.36 -20.72 -4.81
C ASP A 170 -8.05 -19.21 -4.68
N LEU A 171 -7.26 -18.81 -3.69
CA LEU A 171 -7.01 -17.40 -3.32
C LEU A 171 -6.72 -16.51 -4.54
N PHE A 172 -5.86 -16.99 -5.44
CA PHE A 172 -5.43 -16.24 -6.64
C PHE A 172 -5.79 -16.94 -7.96
N SER A 173 -6.66 -17.96 -7.94
CA SER A 173 -7.09 -18.61 -9.17
C SER A 173 -8.55 -18.99 -9.18
N LEU A 174 -9.16 -18.92 -10.36
CA LEU A 174 -10.50 -19.46 -10.61
C LEU A 174 -10.42 -20.23 -11.92
N ASN A 175 -10.73 -21.52 -11.87
CA ASN A 175 -10.71 -22.43 -13.01
C ASN A 175 -9.38 -22.34 -13.79
N ASP A 176 -8.28 -22.35 -13.03
CA ASP A 176 -6.90 -22.28 -13.55
C ASP A 176 -6.57 -20.99 -14.32
N ARG A 177 -7.28 -19.89 -14.03
CA ARG A 177 -6.97 -18.54 -14.50
C ARG A 177 -6.59 -17.65 -13.32
N TRP A 178 -5.66 -16.73 -13.54
CA TRP A 178 -5.17 -15.83 -12.50
C TRP A 178 -6.21 -14.72 -12.24
N VAL A 179 -6.83 -14.75 -11.06
CA VAL A 179 -7.81 -13.78 -10.54
C VAL A 179 -8.75 -13.14 -11.60
N PRO A 180 -9.49 -13.94 -12.39
CA PRO A 180 -10.28 -13.43 -13.51
C PRO A 180 -11.43 -12.50 -13.09
N LEU A 181 -11.95 -12.64 -11.86
CA LEU A 181 -12.95 -11.72 -11.31
C LEU A 181 -12.35 -10.35 -11.02
N TYR A 182 -11.12 -10.28 -10.47
CA TYR A 182 -10.38 -9.03 -10.32
C TYR A 182 -10.09 -8.37 -11.67
N ASN A 183 -9.79 -9.17 -12.70
CA ASN A 183 -9.50 -8.64 -14.03
C ASN A 183 -10.75 -7.97 -14.63
N ILE A 184 -11.88 -8.67 -14.68
CA ILE A 184 -13.12 -8.12 -15.24
C ILE A 184 -13.67 -6.94 -14.41
N ASP A 185 -13.45 -6.94 -13.09
CA ASP A 185 -13.73 -5.81 -12.20
C ASP A 185 -13.13 -4.50 -12.73
N LYS A 186 -11.90 -4.50 -13.26
CA LYS A 186 -11.28 -3.28 -13.80
C LYS A 186 -12.02 -2.71 -15.00
N ILE A 187 -12.60 -3.57 -15.83
CA ILE A 187 -13.38 -3.12 -16.98
C ILE A 187 -14.75 -2.60 -16.58
N PHE A 188 -15.40 -3.22 -15.60
CA PHE A 188 -16.62 -2.66 -15.02
C PHE A 188 -16.37 -1.26 -14.46
N HIS A 189 -15.32 -1.09 -13.64
CA HIS A 189 -14.96 0.21 -13.06
C HIS A 189 -14.56 1.21 -14.14
N GLY A 190 -13.78 0.80 -15.14
CA GLY A 190 -13.36 1.65 -16.25
C GLY A 190 -14.53 2.18 -17.10
N LEU A 191 -15.50 1.32 -17.41
CA LEU A 191 -16.73 1.73 -18.12
C LEU A 191 -17.62 2.63 -17.26
N ARG A 192 -17.74 2.33 -15.97
CA ARG A 192 -18.45 3.17 -15.01
C ARG A 192 -17.82 4.56 -14.93
N ASP A 193 -16.50 4.66 -14.80
CA ASP A 193 -15.82 5.96 -14.70
C ASP A 193 -15.89 6.75 -16.02
N ALA A 194 -15.82 6.08 -17.17
CA ALA A 194 -16.02 6.73 -18.47
C ALA A 194 -17.42 7.36 -18.59
N TYR A 195 -18.43 6.80 -17.94
CA TYR A 195 -19.76 7.42 -17.86
C TYR A 195 -19.86 8.45 -16.73
N ASP A 196 -19.62 8.07 -15.48
CA ASP A 196 -19.88 8.91 -14.30
C ASP A 196 -18.94 10.11 -14.20
N VAL A 197 -17.68 9.95 -14.62
CA VAL A 197 -16.66 10.99 -14.55
C VAL A 197 -16.52 11.71 -15.88
N ALA A 198 -16.46 10.97 -17.00
CA ALA A 198 -16.24 11.54 -18.32
C ALA A 198 -17.53 11.81 -19.14
N GLY A 199 -18.71 11.51 -18.60
CA GLY A 199 -19.99 11.81 -19.25
C GLY A 199 -20.23 11.05 -20.56
N ASN A 200 -19.61 9.88 -20.74
CA ASN A 200 -19.71 9.12 -21.99
C ASN A 200 -20.89 8.12 -21.97
N ASP A 201 -21.98 8.45 -22.68
CA ASP A 201 -23.17 7.60 -22.75
C ASP A 201 -22.94 6.25 -23.43
N LYS A 202 -21.96 6.14 -24.35
CA LYS A 202 -21.62 4.86 -24.97
C LYS A 202 -21.03 3.90 -23.93
N ALA A 203 -20.18 4.40 -23.04
CA ALA A 203 -19.64 3.61 -21.93
C ALA A 203 -20.74 3.09 -21.00
N LYS A 204 -21.78 3.89 -20.71
CA LYS A 204 -22.96 3.44 -19.97
C LYS A 204 -23.63 2.25 -20.64
N GLN A 205 -23.88 2.32 -21.95
CA GLN A 205 -24.51 1.22 -22.70
C GLN A 205 -23.67 -0.06 -22.64
N MET A 206 -22.34 0.08 -22.80
CA MET A 206 -21.41 -1.04 -22.69
C MET A 206 -21.38 -1.64 -21.28
N LEU A 207 -21.41 -0.81 -20.24
CA LEU A 207 -21.46 -1.23 -18.83
C LEU A 207 -22.68 -2.11 -18.57
N PHE A 208 -23.87 -1.66 -18.96
CA PHE A 208 -25.10 -2.44 -18.77
C PHE A 208 -25.15 -3.69 -19.66
N LYS A 209 -24.59 -3.64 -20.87
CA LYS A 209 -24.47 -4.84 -21.70
C LYS A 209 -23.55 -5.91 -21.06
N LEU A 210 -22.44 -5.48 -20.45
CA LEU A 210 -21.57 -6.37 -19.68
C LEU A 210 -22.27 -6.89 -18.43
N GLY A 211 -23.06 -6.03 -17.77
CA GLY A 211 -23.92 -6.38 -16.64
C GLY A 211 -24.95 -7.45 -16.96
N GLU A 212 -25.69 -7.31 -18.06
CA GLU A 212 -26.67 -8.33 -18.50
C GLU A 212 -25.99 -9.65 -18.83
N TRP A 213 -24.81 -9.62 -19.47
CA TRP A 213 -24.02 -10.83 -19.69
C TRP A 213 -23.63 -11.48 -18.35
N PHE A 214 -23.14 -10.70 -17.38
CA PHE A 214 -22.72 -11.24 -16.09
C PHE A 214 -23.89 -11.81 -15.29
N LEU A 215 -25.03 -11.11 -15.25
CA LEU A 215 -26.28 -11.61 -14.67
C LEU A 215 -26.69 -12.96 -15.26
N ALA A 216 -26.60 -13.11 -16.59
CA ALA A 216 -26.91 -14.37 -17.26
C ALA A 216 -25.93 -15.48 -16.89
N THR A 217 -24.62 -15.19 -16.87
CA THR A 217 -23.56 -16.12 -16.48
C THR A 217 -23.75 -16.66 -15.06
N THR A 218 -24.21 -15.82 -14.13
CA THR A 218 -24.40 -16.21 -12.72
C THR A 218 -25.82 -16.65 -12.37
N ALA A 219 -26.78 -16.59 -13.30
CA ALA A 219 -28.21 -16.78 -13.03
C ALA A 219 -28.57 -18.15 -12.43
N LYS A 220 -27.78 -19.18 -12.73
CA LYS A 220 -28.02 -20.58 -12.30
C LYS A 220 -27.24 -20.97 -11.05
N LEU A 221 -26.37 -20.09 -10.55
CA LEU A 221 -25.55 -20.36 -9.36
C LEU A 221 -26.36 -20.18 -8.08
N THR A 222 -26.15 -21.07 -7.12
CA THR A 222 -26.65 -20.86 -5.75
C THR A 222 -25.80 -19.83 -5.01
N ASP A 223 -26.31 -19.27 -3.91
CA ASP A 223 -25.53 -18.35 -3.07
C ASP A 223 -24.25 -19.03 -2.55
N GLU A 224 -24.28 -20.32 -2.22
CA GLU A 224 -23.10 -21.08 -1.82
C GLU A 224 -22.07 -21.19 -2.94
N GLN A 225 -22.50 -21.40 -4.18
CA GLN A 225 -21.62 -21.44 -5.35
C GLN A 225 -20.99 -20.07 -5.63
N VAL A 226 -21.76 -18.98 -5.50
CA VAL A 226 -21.22 -17.63 -5.60
C VAL A 226 -20.17 -17.41 -4.50
N GLN A 227 -20.48 -17.71 -3.24
CA GLN A 227 -19.51 -17.57 -2.14
C GLN A 227 -18.26 -18.45 -2.33
N GLN A 228 -18.40 -19.66 -2.90
CA GLN A 228 -17.26 -20.50 -3.29
C GLN A 228 -16.39 -19.80 -4.33
N MET A 229 -16.99 -19.18 -5.33
CA MET A 229 -16.27 -18.42 -6.36
C MET A 229 -15.52 -17.21 -5.76
N LEU A 230 -16.08 -16.55 -4.75
CA LEU A 230 -15.50 -15.39 -4.06
C LEU A 230 -14.26 -15.72 -3.20
N TYR A 231 -13.87 -16.99 -3.04
CA TYR A 231 -12.55 -17.33 -2.50
C TYR A 231 -11.42 -16.80 -3.39
N SER A 232 -11.63 -16.80 -4.71
CA SER A 232 -10.73 -16.13 -5.64
C SER A 232 -10.87 -14.62 -5.51
N GLU A 233 -9.76 -13.89 -5.56
CA GLU A 233 -9.78 -12.44 -5.56
C GLU A 233 -10.67 -11.89 -6.70
N HIS A 234 -11.58 -11.00 -6.31
CA HIS A 234 -12.66 -10.49 -7.17
C HIS A 234 -12.77 -8.97 -7.17
N GLY A 235 -11.71 -8.26 -6.74
CA GLY A 235 -11.69 -6.80 -6.70
C GLY A 235 -12.91 -6.23 -5.98
N GLY A 236 -13.48 -5.16 -6.53
CA GLY A 236 -14.69 -4.49 -6.04
C GLY A 236 -15.90 -4.74 -6.93
N LEU A 237 -16.19 -5.99 -7.31
CA LEU A 237 -17.39 -6.28 -8.12
C LEU A 237 -18.68 -5.87 -7.40
N ASN A 238 -18.76 -6.08 -6.08
CA ASN A 238 -19.90 -5.60 -5.28
C ASN A 238 -20.01 -4.07 -5.25
N ASP A 239 -18.88 -3.34 -5.30
CA ASP A 239 -18.85 -1.88 -5.42
C ASP A 239 -19.48 -1.42 -6.74
N VAL A 240 -19.00 -1.92 -7.88
CA VAL A 240 -19.52 -1.47 -9.19
C VAL A 240 -20.95 -1.95 -9.47
N PHE A 241 -21.37 -3.11 -8.97
CA PHE A 241 -22.77 -3.53 -9.07
C PHE A 241 -23.70 -2.65 -8.24
N ALA A 242 -23.27 -2.15 -7.08
CA ALA A 242 -24.02 -1.15 -6.34
C ALA A 242 -24.10 0.18 -7.11
N ASP A 243 -23.02 0.62 -7.77
CA ASP A 243 -23.05 1.79 -8.64
C ASP A 243 -24.04 1.62 -9.81
N MET A 244 -24.06 0.44 -10.44
CA MET A 244 -25.02 0.14 -11.51
C MET A 244 -26.47 0.24 -11.03
N TYR A 245 -26.76 -0.17 -9.79
CA TYR A 245 -28.08 0.08 -9.18
C TYR A 245 -28.34 1.58 -9.03
N PHE A 246 -27.42 2.37 -8.46
CA PHE A 246 -27.60 3.83 -8.34
C PHE A 246 -27.77 4.54 -9.69
N ILE A 247 -27.17 4.02 -10.77
CA ILE A 247 -27.28 4.58 -12.13
C ILE A 247 -28.61 4.21 -12.82
N SER A 248 -29.17 3.03 -12.55
CA SER A 248 -30.30 2.46 -13.31
C SER A 248 -31.61 2.28 -12.56
N ASP A 249 -31.57 2.27 -11.23
CA ASP A 249 -32.68 1.88 -10.35
C ASP A 249 -33.13 0.42 -10.56
N ASP A 250 -32.27 -0.44 -11.15
CA ASP A 250 -32.56 -1.86 -11.35
C ASP A 250 -32.07 -2.72 -10.17
N GLU A 251 -33.02 -3.15 -9.35
CA GLU A 251 -32.85 -3.99 -8.16
C GLU A 251 -32.07 -5.30 -8.42
N ARG A 252 -32.03 -5.80 -9.66
CA ARG A 252 -31.22 -6.99 -10.00
C ARG A 252 -29.74 -6.75 -9.70
N TYR A 253 -29.23 -5.54 -9.91
CA TYR A 253 -27.83 -5.20 -9.63
C TYR A 253 -27.57 -5.02 -8.14
N LEU A 254 -28.51 -4.47 -7.36
CA LEU A 254 -28.37 -4.42 -5.90
C LEU A 254 -28.35 -5.82 -5.29
N LYS A 255 -29.23 -6.72 -5.77
CA LYS A 255 -29.20 -8.13 -5.38
C LYS A 255 -27.86 -8.78 -5.74
N LEU A 256 -27.36 -8.57 -6.95
CA LEU A 256 -26.08 -9.09 -7.40
C LEU A 256 -24.92 -8.54 -6.53
N ALA A 257 -24.90 -7.24 -6.23
CA ALA A 257 -23.92 -6.61 -5.36
C ALA A 257 -23.88 -7.23 -3.96
N ARG A 258 -25.05 -7.51 -3.39
CA ARG A 258 -25.17 -8.21 -2.11
C ARG A 258 -24.72 -9.67 -2.19
N GLN A 259 -25.06 -10.40 -3.26
CA GLN A 259 -24.58 -11.77 -3.47
C GLN A 259 -23.05 -11.85 -3.64
N PHE A 260 -22.45 -10.83 -4.28
CA PHE A 260 -21.00 -10.70 -4.50
C PHE A 260 -20.26 -10.05 -3.32
N SER A 261 -20.92 -9.89 -2.18
CA SER A 261 -20.29 -9.48 -0.93
C SER A 261 -19.84 -10.73 -0.17
N HIS A 262 -18.53 -10.88 0.06
CA HIS A 262 -17.94 -12.13 0.56
C HIS A 262 -18.15 -12.28 2.08
N ASN A 263 -19.06 -13.17 2.48
CA ASN A 263 -19.53 -13.31 3.86
C ASN A 263 -18.43 -13.72 4.85
N ILE A 264 -17.44 -14.52 4.43
CA ILE A 264 -16.35 -14.93 5.34
C ILE A 264 -15.52 -13.75 5.85
N ILE A 265 -15.49 -12.65 5.10
CA ILE A 265 -14.81 -11.40 5.47
C ILE A 265 -15.78 -10.48 6.22
N ILE A 266 -17.03 -10.39 5.78
CA ILE A 266 -18.03 -9.47 6.34
C ILE A 266 -18.51 -9.89 7.72
N GLU A 267 -18.84 -11.17 7.91
CA GLU A 267 -19.44 -11.68 9.16
C GLU A 267 -18.59 -11.37 10.41
N PRO A 268 -17.26 -11.58 10.43
CA PRO A 268 -16.42 -11.15 11.56
C PRO A 268 -16.52 -9.65 11.85
N LEU A 269 -16.56 -8.80 10.81
CA LEU A 269 -16.62 -7.34 10.98
C LEU A 269 -17.94 -6.88 11.60
N LEU A 270 -19.05 -7.55 11.31
CA LEU A 270 -20.35 -7.29 11.95
C LEU A 270 -20.31 -7.56 13.46
N HIS A 271 -19.46 -8.49 13.89
CA HIS A 271 -19.22 -8.82 15.30
C HIS A 271 -18.04 -8.04 15.90
N LYS A 272 -17.46 -7.08 15.16
CA LYS A 272 -16.28 -6.31 15.56
C LYS A 272 -15.06 -7.20 15.86
N GLU A 273 -14.91 -8.26 15.08
CA GLU A 273 -13.78 -9.19 15.15
C GLU A 273 -12.76 -8.89 14.03
N ASP A 274 -11.52 -8.60 14.42
CA ASP A 274 -10.39 -8.49 13.48
C ASP A 274 -9.82 -9.88 13.18
N LYS A 275 -10.15 -10.42 12.00
CA LYS A 275 -9.59 -11.69 11.46
C LYS A 275 -8.74 -11.45 10.21
N LEU A 276 -8.04 -10.32 10.15
CA LEU A 276 -7.30 -9.90 8.96
C LEU A 276 -5.88 -10.47 8.87
N THR A 277 -5.28 -10.89 9.98
CA THR A 277 -3.88 -11.38 10.02
C THR A 277 -3.68 -12.54 9.03
N GLY A 278 -2.65 -12.43 8.20
CA GLY A 278 -2.30 -13.40 7.16
C GLY A 278 -3.08 -13.27 5.85
N LEU A 279 -4.11 -12.41 5.78
CA LEU A 279 -4.84 -12.18 4.54
C LEU A 279 -4.10 -11.19 3.63
N HIS A 280 -4.16 -11.43 2.32
CA HIS A 280 -3.72 -10.48 1.30
C HIS A 280 -4.57 -9.20 1.39
N ALA A 281 -3.93 -8.06 1.66
CA ALA A 281 -4.60 -6.85 2.12
C ALA A 281 -5.43 -6.18 1.01
N ASN A 282 -4.84 -5.99 -0.17
CA ASN A 282 -5.52 -5.34 -1.30
C ASN A 282 -6.74 -6.12 -1.79
N THR A 283 -6.78 -7.44 -1.56
CA THR A 283 -7.96 -8.23 -1.89
C THR A 283 -9.15 -7.88 -0.99
N GLN A 284 -8.93 -7.48 0.27
CA GLN A 284 -10.02 -7.29 1.22
C GLN A 284 -10.62 -5.88 1.13
N ILE A 285 -9.80 -4.84 0.96
CA ILE A 285 -10.24 -3.45 1.04
C ILE A 285 -11.34 -3.11 0.00
N PRO A 286 -11.25 -3.52 -1.29
CA PRO A 286 -12.32 -3.34 -2.28
C PRO A 286 -13.65 -4.00 -1.90
N LYS A 287 -13.60 -5.18 -1.25
CA LYS A 287 -14.81 -5.87 -0.77
C LYS A 287 -15.55 -5.01 0.24
N ILE A 288 -14.81 -4.32 1.12
CA ILE A 288 -15.37 -3.46 2.17
C ILE A 288 -15.89 -2.14 1.59
N ILE A 289 -15.25 -1.61 0.55
CA ILE A 289 -15.80 -0.48 -0.22
C ILE A 289 -17.18 -0.86 -0.77
N GLY A 290 -17.30 -2.03 -1.41
CA GLY A 290 -18.58 -2.49 -1.93
C GLY A 290 -19.61 -2.81 -0.85
N MET A 291 -19.19 -3.40 0.28
CA MET A 291 -20.04 -3.60 1.47
C MET A 291 -20.66 -2.28 1.93
N LEU A 292 -19.87 -1.20 2.03
CA LEU A 292 -20.37 0.12 2.43
C LEU A 292 -21.37 0.68 1.41
N LYS A 293 -21.12 0.53 0.10
CA LYS A 293 -22.06 1.00 -0.93
C LYS A 293 -23.37 0.21 -0.94
N VAL A 294 -23.32 -1.11 -0.82
CA VAL A 294 -24.51 -1.95 -0.66
C VAL A 294 -25.30 -1.50 0.57
N ALA A 295 -24.60 -1.23 1.68
CA ALA A 295 -25.23 -0.76 2.91
C ALA A 295 -25.87 0.63 2.77
N ASN A 296 -25.32 1.51 1.95
CA ASN A 296 -25.91 2.80 1.63
C ASN A 296 -27.15 2.67 0.73
N ALA A 297 -27.17 1.70 -0.18
CA ALA A 297 -28.33 1.43 -1.05
C ALA A 297 -29.52 0.83 -0.29
N SER A 298 -29.26 0.05 0.77
CA SER A 298 -30.29 -0.67 1.53
C SER A 298 -30.48 -0.20 2.97
N ASP A 299 -29.88 0.93 3.37
CA ASP A 299 -29.84 1.45 4.75
C ASP A 299 -29.43 0.40 5.82
N ASP A 300 -28.48 -0.48 5.48
CA ASP A 300 -28.00 -1.54 6.38
C ASP A 300 -26.97 -0.98 7.38
N LYS A 301 -27.45 -0.52 8.54
CA LYS A 301 -26.59 0.04 9.60
C LYS A 301 -25.53 -0.94 10.12
N ALA A 302 -25.80 -2.25 10.11
CA ALA A 302 -24.83 -3.22 10.61
C ALA A 302 -23.62 -3.30 9.66
N TRP A 303 -23.88 -3.29 8.34
CA TRP A 303 -22.81 -3.27 7.35
C TRP A 303 -22.04 -1.93 7.34
N GLN A 304 -22.72 -0.80 7.54
CA GLN A 304 -22.02 0.49 7.71
C GLN A 304 -21.07 0.47 8.91
N GLN A 305 -21.52 -0.05 10.06
CA GLN A 305 -20.69 -0.18 11.26
C GLN A 305 -19.54 -1.20 11.08
N GLY A 306 -19.75 -2.27 10.32
CA GLY A 306 -18.68 -3.22 9.97
C GLY A 306 -17.59 -2.58 9.09
N ALA A 307 -17.98 -1.76 8.12
CA ALA A 307 -17.04 -1.01 7.28
C ALA A 307 -16.25 0.05 8.08
N ASP A 308 -16.91 0.78 8.99
CA ASP A 308 -16.22 1.68 9.93
C ASP A 308 -15.25 0.93 10.84
N PHE A 309 -15.67 -0.21 11.40
CA PHE A 309 -14.80 -1.06 12.23
C PHE A 309 -13.55 -1.51 11.44
N PHE A 310 -13.72 -2.02 10.22
CA PHE A 310 -12.60 -2.38 9.34
C PHE A 310 -11.67 -1.19 9.11
N TRP A 311 -12.23 -0.03 8.74
CA TRP A 311 -11.45 1.17 8.47
C TRP A 311 -10.63 1.58 9.69
N LYS A 312 -11.25 1.61 10.87
CA LYS A 312 -10.61 1.96 12.14
C LYS A 312 -9.45 1.00 12.44
N THR A 313 -9.71 -0.30 12.39
CA THR A 313 -8.68 -1.33 12.65
C THR A 313 -7.51 -1.20 11.68
N VAL A 314 -7.76 -1.06 10.38
CA VAL A 314 -6.67 -0.98 9.39
C VAL A 314 -5.89 0.33 9.52
N SER A 315 -6.58 1.47 9.60
CA SER A 315 -5.95 2.80 9.59
C SER A 315 -5.23 3.16 10.90
N GLN A 316 -5.68 2.61 12.04
CA GLN A 316 -5.16 2.95 13.37
C GLN A 316 -4.27 1.86 13.97
N GLU A 317 -4.50 0.58 13.68
CA GLU A 317 -3.78 -0.53 14.32
C GLU A 317 -2.85 -1.28 13.35
N ARG A 318 -3.03 -1.12 12.03
CA ARG A 318 -2.29 -1.90 11.00
C ARG A 318 -1.60 -1.04 9.94
N SER A 319 -1.59 0.29 10.12
CA SER A 319 -0.96 1.23 9.19
C SER A 319 0.23 1.94 9.83
N VAL A 320 1.23 2.27 9.02
CA VAL A 320 2.41 3.06 9.41
C VAL A 320 2.22 4.55 9.15
N SER A 321 3.20 5.38 9.50
CA SER A 321 3.14 6.85 9.47
C SER A 321 2.78 7.43 8.09
N ILE A 322 3.17 6.76 7.00
CA ILE A 322 2.81 7.17 5.64
C ILE A 322 1.32 6.90 5.28
N GLY A 323 0.57 6.21 6.14
CA GLY A 323 -0.82 5.79 5.92
C GLY A 323 -0.99 4.45 5.20
N GLY A 324 0.12 3.82 4.78
CA GLY A 324 0.16 2.50 4.16
C GLY A 324 0.12 1.35 5.16
N ASN A 325 -0.26 0.17 4.68
CA ASN A 325 -0.34 -1.06 5.45
C ASN A 325 0.17 -2.26 4.63
N SER A 326 0.28 -3.42 5.29
CA SER A 326 0.80 -4.69 4.76
C SER A 326 2.32 -4.76 4.63
N VAL A 327 2.83 -5.99 4.65
CA VAL A 327 4.21 -6.36 4.32
C VAL A 327 4.14 -7.54 3.37
N ARG A 328 4.86 -7.48 2.25
CA ARG A 328 4.72 -8.46 1.14
C ARG A 328 3.24 -8.67 0.79
N GLU A 329 2.48 -7.58 0.67
CA GLU A 329 1.04 -7.55 0.34
C GLU A 329 0.06 -8.09 1.41
N HIS A 330 0.55 -8.66 2.52
CA HIS A 330 -0.30 -9.31 3.52
C HIS A 330 -0.39 -8.50 4.82
N PHE A 331 -1.54 -8.55 5.48
CA PHE A 331 -1.66 -8.05 6.84
C PHE A 331 -0.83 -8.93 7.79
N HIS A 332 0.25 -8.39 8.35
CA HIS A 332 1.00 -9.05 9.42
C HIS A 332 0.21 -9.00 10.75
N ASP A 333 0.72 -9.65 11.80
CA ASP A 333 0.11 -9.52 13.14
C ASP A 333 0.20 -8.07 13.62
N LYS A 334 -0.91 -7.49 14.08
CA LYS A 334 -0.93 -6.09 14.55
C LYS A 334 -0.11 -5.84 15.83
N SER A 335 0.25 -6.92 16.53
CA SER A 335 1.14 -6.89 17.69
C SER A 335 2.62 -7.09 17.34
N ASP A 336 2.95 -7.32 16.06
CA ASP A 336 4.31 -7.53 15.58
C ASP A 336 4.56 -6.78 14.26
N PHE A 337 5.21 -5.62 14.36
CA PHE A 337 5.68 -4.82 13.23
C PHE A 337 7.14 -5.11 12.87
N THR A 338 7.79 -6.14 13.42
CA THR A 338 9.16 -6.49 13.05
C THR A 338 9.31 -6.71 11.53
N PRO A 339 8.41 -7.44 10.84
CA PRO A 339 8.48 -7.56 9.38
C PRO A 339 8.42 -6.23 8.63
N MET A 340 7.73 -5.22 9.18
CA MET A 340 7.58 -3.90 8.55
C MET A 340 8.92 -3.15 8.41
N VAL A 341 9.80 -3.28 9.40
CA VAL A 341 11.11 -2.61 9.42
C VAL A 341 12.28 -3.51 9.04
N GLU A 342 12.04 -4.81 8.86
CA GLU A 342 13.05 -5.77 8.43
C GLU A 342 12.94 -6.15 6.95
N ASP A 343 11.73 -6.20 6.39
CA ASP A 343 11.50 -6.56 5.00
C ASP A 343 11.65 -5.36 4.04
N VAL A 344 12.02 -5.63 2.80
CA VAL A 344 12.15 -4.63 1.73
C VAL A 344 10.81 -4.34 1.05
N GLU A 345 9.86 -5.28 1.13
CA GLU A 345 8.50 -5.18 0.59
C GLU A 345 7.57 -4.62 1.66
N GLY A 346 7.71 -3.32 1.92
CA GLY A 346 6.84 -2.56 2.85
C GLY A 346 5.41 -2.37 2.31
N PRO A 347 4.70 -1.30 2.74
CA PRO A 347 3.35 -1.06 2.27
C PRO A 347 3.20 -1.02 0.75
N GLU A 348 2.18 -1.72 0.25
CA GLU A 348 1.75 -1.69 -1.15
C GLU A 348 0.91 -0.44 -1.44
N THR A 349 1.15 0.22 -2.59
CA THR A 349 0.45 1.45 -2.99
C THR A 349 -1.06 1.23 -3.24
N CYS A 350 -1.48 0.10 -3.81
CA CYS A 350 -2.91 -0.20 -4.05
C CYS A 350 -3.74 -0.14 -2.76
N ASN A 351 -3.17 -0.61 -1.64
CA ASN A 351 -3.85 -0.66 -0.35
C ASN A 351 -4.25 0.74 0.10
N THR A 352 -3.33 1.70 -0.04
CA THR A 352 -3.59 3.09 0.32
C THR A 352 -4.57 3.75 -0.64
N TYR A 353 -4.46 3.50 -1.95
CA TYR A 353 -5.46 3.96 -2.92
C TYR A 353 -6.88 3.51 -2.54
N ASN A 354 -7.06 2.24 -2.16
CA ASN A 354 -8.35 1.69 -1.77
C ASN A 354 -8.80 2.18 -0.38
N MET A 355 -7.89 2.28 0.60
CA MET A 355 -8.23 2.86 1.90
C MET A 355 -8.66 4.32 1.79
N MET A 356 -8.08 5.10 0.87
CA MET A 356 -8.52 6.47 0.60
C MET A 356 -9.92 6.52 -0.02
N LYS A 357 -10.26 5.59 -0.92
CA LYS A 357 -11.65 5.45 -1.41
C LYS A 357 -12.62 5.19 -0.26
N LEU A 358 -12.29 4.26 0.64
CA LEU A 358 -13.13 3.93 1.80
C LEU A 358 -13.27 5.15 2.75
N SER A 359 -12.15 5.82 3.07
CA SER A 359 -12.17 7.06 3.87
C SER A 359 -13.06 8.13 3.25
N LYS A 360 -12.97 8.35 1.94
CA LYS A 360 -13.81 9.33 1.24
C LYS A 360 -15.28 9.00 1.40
N LEU A 361 -15.70 7.75 1.16
CA LEU A 361 -17.10 7.36 1.27
C LEU A 361 -17.64 7.51 2.71
N LEU A 362 -16.85 7.11 3.71
CA LEU A 362 -17.21 7.26 5.12
C LEU A 362 -17.28 8.74 5.54
N PHE A 363 -16.35 9.57 5.07
CA PHE A 363 -16.38 11.02 5.29
C PHE A 363 -17.64 11.67 4.71
N LEU A 364 -17.95 11.41 3.44
CA LEU A 364 -19.11 12.04 2.77
C LEU A 364 -20.42 11.69 3.47
N LYS A 365 -20.50 10.48 4.05
CA LYS A 365 -21.69 10.03 4.78
C LYS A 365 -21.81 10.63 6.17
N THR A 366 -20.71 10.75 6.90
CA THR A 366 -20.72 11.06 8.34
C THR A 366 -20.31 12.49 8.68
N GLY A 367 -19.54 13.16 7.81
CA GLY A 367 -18.87 14.43 8.11
C GLY A 367 -17.68 14.30 9.07
N ASP A 368 -17.33 13.10 9.52
CA ASP A 368 -16.29 12.90 10.52
C ASP A 368 -14.88 13.14 9.95
N THR A 369 -14.19 14.13 10.52
CA THR A 369 -12.88 14.59 10.03
C THR A 369 -11.74 13.61 10.28
N ARG A 370 -11.94 12.55 11.09
CA ARG A 370 -10.93 11.49 11.27
C ARG A 370 -10.63 10.75 9.96
N TYR A 371 -11.63 10.60 9.10
CA TYR A 371 -11.43 10.02 7.76
C TYR A 371 -10.62 10.96 6.86
N LEU A 372 -10.82 12.28 6.98
CA LEU A 372 -10.03 13.29 6.27
C LEU A 372 -8.60 13.38 6.77
N ASP A 373 -8.35 13.23 8.07
CA ASP A 373 -6.99 13.19 8.62
C ASP A 373 -6.19 12.03 8.01
N TYR A 374 -6.80 10.84 7.91
CA TYR A 374 -6.18 9.73 7.20
C TYR A 374 -5.99 10.04 5.72
N TYR A 375 -7.02 10.59 5.06
CA TYR A 375 -6.95 10.88 3.62
C TYR A 375 -5.83 11.88 3.31
N GLU A 376 -5.68 12.96 4.09
CA GLU A 376 -4.60 13.93 3.97
C GLU A 376 -3.23 13.28 4.21
N ARG A 377 -3.08 12.50 5.28
CA ARG A 377 -1.84 11.78 5.60
C ARG A 377 -1.43 10.84 4.46
N ALA A 378 -2.35 10.02 3.95
CA ALA A 378 -2.10 9.11 2.84
C ALA A 378 -1.75 9.85 1.55
N THR A 379 -2.45 10.96 1.27
CA THR A 379 -2.24 11.81 0.09
C THR A 379 -0.83 12.37 0.05
N TYR A 380 -0.37 13.02 1.12
CA TYR A 380 0.96 13.63 1.16
C TYR A 380 2.08 12.60 1.19
N ASN A 381 1.90 11.47 1.90
CA ASN A 381 3.05 10.66 2.30
C ASN A 381 3.23 9.37 1.50
N HIS A 382 2.14 8.74 1.06
CA HIS A 382 2.23 7.51 0.28
C HIS A 382 1.87 7.76 -1.18
N ILE A 383 0.74 8.41 -1.47
CA ILE A 383 0.30 8.60 -2.86
C ILE A 383 1.17 9.62 -3.59
N LEU A 384 1.51 10.76 -2.99
CA LEU A 384 2.39 11.72 -3.66
C LEU A 384 3.82 11.19 -3.82
N SER A 385 4.30 10.32 -2.92
CA SER A 385 5.65 9.76 -2.96
C SER A 385 5.80 8.54 -3.90
N SER A 386 4.67 7.97 -4.35
CA SER A 386 4.61 6.75 -5.17
C SER A 386 4.72 7.01 -6.68
N GLN A 387 4.97 8.25 -7.11
CA GLN A 387 5.33 8.57 -8.49
C GLN A 387 6.67 9.29 -8.53
N HIS A 388 7.55 8.86 -9.43
CA HIS A 388 8.77 9.59 -9.70
C HIS A 388 8.46 10.94 -10.38
N PRO A 389 8.88 12.08 -9.82
CA PRO A 389 8.45 13.40 -10.30
C PRO A 389 8.94 13.72 -11.72
N GLU A 390 10.06 13.16 -12.16
CA GLU A 390 10.61 13.43 -13.50
C GLU A 390 10.04 12.49 -14.57
N HIS A 391 10.34 11.19 -14.50
CA HIS A 391 9.96 10.21 -15.51
C HIS A 391 8.60 9.53 -15.28
N GLY A 392 7.91 9.81 -14.16
CA GLY A 392 6.56 9.34 -13.87
C GLY A 392 6.41 7.88 -13.43
N GLY A 393 7.50 7.15 -13.22
CA GLY A 393 7.43 5.74 -12.82
C GLY A 393 6.72 5.56 -11.47
N LEU A 394 5.87 4.53 -11.39
CA LEU A 394 4.97 4.26 -10.27
C LEU A 394 5.56 3.22 -9.32
N VAL A 395 5.40 3.42 -8.02
CA VAL A 395 5.94 2.55 -6.97
C VAL A 395 4.96 1.45 -6.61
N TYR A 396 5.48 0.22 -6.47
CA TYR A 396 4.72 -0.89 -5.89
C TYR A 396 4.83 -0.88 -4.36
N PHE A 397 6.02 -1.22 -3.85
CA PHE A 397 6.31 -1.27 -2.41
C PHE A 397 7.11 -0.06 -1.96
N THR A 398 6.64 0.56 -0.88
CA THR A 398 7.37 1.61 -0.18
C THR A 398 8.03 1.05 1.07
N SER A 399 9.27 0.55 0.96
CA SER A 399 10.01 -0.05 2.08
C SER A 399 10.04 0.84 3.33
N MET A 400 9.60 0.32 4.48
CA MET A 400 9.80 0.97 5.79
C MET A 400 11.10 0.53 6.47
N ARG A 401 11.78 -0.50 5.95
CA ARG A 401 13.13 -0.87 6.36
C ARG A 401 14.08 0.32 6.22
N PRO A 402 14.71 0.77 7.32
CA PRO A 402 15.67 1.87 7.27
C PRO A 402 16.84 1.59 6.33
N GLY A 403 17.16 2.56 5.49
CA GLY A 403 18.28 2.48 4.54
C GLY A 403 18.00 1.65 3.29
N HIS A 404 16.76 1.24 3.03
CA HIS A 404 16.39 0.65 1.75
C HIS A 404 15.82 1.68 0.77
N TYR A 405 15.43 1.24 -0.41
CA TYR A 405 14.92 2.08 -1.49
C TYR A 405 13.67 1.43 -2.11
N ARG A 406 13.02 2.15 -3.04
CA ARG A 406 11.84 1.69 -3.77
C ARG A 406 12.09 1.67 -5.27
N MET A 407 11.41 0.76 -5.96
CA MET A 407 11.43 0.66 -7.43
C MET A 407 10.31 1.48 -8.05
N TYR A 408 10.56 1.99 -9.26
CA TYR A 408 9.61 2.68 -10.11
C TYR A 408 9.32 1.85 -11.35
N SER A 409 8.07 1.84 -11.78
CA SER A 409 7.65 1.20 -13.03
C SER A 409 8.31 1.83 -14.26
N SER A 410 8.60 1.04 -15.28
CA SER A 410 8.79 1.52 -16.65
C SER A 410 7.45 1.52 -17.40
N VAL A 411 7.15 2.58 -18.14
CA VAL A 411 5.87 2.75 -18.87
C VAL A 411 5.55 1.56 -19.78
N GLN A 412 6.57 1.01 -20.46
CA GLN A 412 6.37 -0.04 -21.47
C GLN A 412 6.59 -1.46 -20.93
N ASP A 413 7.21 -1.60 -19.75
CA ASP A 413 7.70 -2.89 -19.25
C ASP A 413 7.00 -3.34 -17.97
N SER A 414 6.23 -2.48 -17.31
CA SER A 414 5.64 -2.78 -16.00
C SER A 414 4.13 -2.75 -16.06
N MET A 415 3.49 -3.90 -15.81
CA MET A 415 2.03 -4.06 -15.90
C MET A 415 1.44 -4.59 -14.59
N TRP A 416 1.90 -4.04 -13.47
CA TRP A 416 1.51 -4.49 -12.13
C TRP A 416 0.17 -3.89 -11.68
N CYS A 417 -0.46 -4.45 -10.65
CA CYS A 417 -1.66 -3.85 -10.03
C CYS A 417 -1.40 -2.40 -9.55
N CYS A 418 -0.22 -2.12 -8.99
CA CYS A 418 0.17 -0.77 -8.55
C CYS A 418 0.42 0.20 -9.72
N VAL A 419 0.69 -0.31 -10.93
CA VAL A 419 0.67 0.55 -12.14
C VAL A 419 -0.77 0.95 -12.44
N GLY A 420 -1.70 0.00 -12.40
CA GLY A 420 -3.14 0.25 -12.60
C GLY A 420 -3.72 1.30 -11.62
N SER A 421 -3.54 1.10 -10.31
CA SER A 421 -3.99 2.10 -9.32
C SER A 421 -3.16 3.39 -9.37
N GLY A 422 -1.86 3.29 -9.67
CA GLY A 422 -0.95 4.43 -9.80
C GLY A 422 -1.36 5.40 -10.90
N ILE A 423 -1.73 4.92 -12.08
CA ILE A 423 -2.19 5.80 -13.18
C ILE A 423 -3.52 6.52 -12.86
N GLU A 424 -4.30 6.02 -11.90
CA GLU A 424 -5.51 6.71 -11.43
C GLU A 424 -5.26 7.71 -10.28
N ASN A 425 -4.25 7.46 -9.44
CA ASN A 425 -3.96 8.24 -8.24
C ASN A 425 -3.81 9.75 -8.51
N HIS A 426 -3.02 10.08 -9.52
CA HIS A 426 -2.50 11.44 -9.68
C HIS A 426 -3.42 12.36 -10.47
N SER A 427 -4.54 11.85 -10.98
CA SER A 427 -5.52 12.63 -11.74
C SER A 427 -6.70 13.13 -10.90
N LYS A 428 -6.75 12.75 -9.62
CA LYS A 428 -7.91 13.01 -8.75
C LYS A 428 -7.60 13.78 -7.46
N TYR A 429 -6.44 14.42 -7.34
CA TYR A 429 -6.10 15.24 -6.17
C TYR A 429 -7.11 16.36 -5.87
N GLY A 430 -7.86 16.81 -6.89
CA GLY A 430 -8.93 17.80 -6.73
C GLY A 430 -10.21 17.27 -6.06
N GLU A 431 -10.40 15.94 -5.99
CA GLU A 431 -11.70 15.33 -5.67
C GLU A 431 -12.22 15.68 -4.28
N LEU A 432 -11.33 15.86 -3.31
CA LEU A 432 -11.68 16.06 -1.91
C LEU A 432 -11.16 17.38 -1.35
N ILE A 433 -10.62 18.28 -2.18
CA ILE A 433 -10.21 19.61 -1.71
C ILE A 433 -11.41 20.36 -1.15
N TYR A 434 -12.55 20.25 -1.84
CA TYR A 434 -13.81 20.88 -1.47
C TYR A 434 -14.96 19.87 -1.47
N SER A 435 -15.95 20.11 -0.64
CA SER A 435 -17.27 19.47 -0.69
C SER A 435 -18.35 20.52 -0.41
N ASN A 436 -19.62 20.17 -0.61
CA ASN A 436 -20.73 21.07 -0.35
C ASN A 436 -21.91 20.38 0.35
N THR A 437 -22.65 21.18 1.12
CA THR A 437 -23.98 20.82 1.63
C THR A 437 -24.94 21.93 1.25
N GLY A 438 -25.77 21.71 0.22
CA GLY A 438 -26.69 22.73 -0.28
C GLY A 438 -25.96 23.97 -0.81
N LYS A 439 -25.93 25.05 -0.02
CA LYS A 439 -25.28 26.34 -0.35
C LYS A 439 -24.01 26.61 0.44
N GLU A 440 -23.58 25.65 1.27
CA GLU A 440 -22.41 25.76 2.13
C GLU A 440 -21.20 25.07 1.50
N LEU A 441 -20.03 25.70 1.61
CA LEU A 441 -18.77 25.19 1.09
C LEU A 441 -17.92 24.64 2.24
N TRP A 442 -17.41 23.43 2.07
CA TRP A 442 -16.45 22.82 2.98
C TRP A 442 -15.07 22.80 2.32
N VAL A 443 -14.08 23.41 2.96
CA VAL A 443 -12.68 23.42 2.54
C VAL A 443 -11.93 22.40 3.39
N ASN A 444 -11.64 21.26 2.77
CA ASN A 444 -11.15 20.07 3.48
C ASN A 444 -9.62 19.94 3.43
N LEU A 445 -9.02 20.17 2.27
CA LEU A 445 -7.57 20.05 2.06
C LEU A 445 -6.98 21.39 1.63
N PHE A 446 -5.77 21.69 2.14
CA PHE A 446 -5.07 22.94 1.86
C PHE A 446 -4.18 22.87 0.62
N ILE A 447 -4.74 22.39 -0.49
CA ILE A 447 -4.05 22.23 -1.77
C ILE A 447 -4.39 23.42 -2.67
N PRO A 448 -3.38 24.14 -3.23
CA PRO A 448 -3.64 25.33 -4.03
C PRO A 448 -4.40 24.95 -5.30
N SER A 449 -5.54 25.62 -5.51
CA SER A 449 -6.54 25.21 -6.50
C SER A 449 -7.54 26.33 -6.77
N THR A 450 -8.29 26.20 -7.85
CA THR A 450 -9.45 27.04 -8.15
C THR A 450 -10.70 26.18 -8.30
N LEU A 451 -11.73 26.48 -7.51
CA LEU A 451 -13.07 25.89 -7.61
C LEU A 451 -13.98 26.84 -8.42
N ASN A 452 -14.61 26.32 -9.47
CA ASN A 452 -15.68 26.96 -10.22
C ASN A 452 -17.04 26.43 -9.75
N TRP A 453 -17.67 27.13 -8.80
CA TRP A 453 -18.97 26.77 -8.24
C TRP A 453 -20.11 27.52 -8.94
N GLN A 454 -20.37 27.13 -10.19
CA GLN A 454 -21.39 27.75 -11.04
C GLN A 454 -22.78 27.78 -10.39
N GLN A 455 -23.14 26.73 -9.63
CA GLN A 455 -24.44 26.62 -8.96
C GLN A 455 -24.70 27.75 -7.95
N GLN A 456 -23.65 28.29 -7.31
CA GLN A 456 -23.75 29.45 -6.42
C GLN A 456 -23.25 30.75 -7.05
N GLY A 457 -22.82 30.72 -8.31
CA GLY A 457 -22.22 31.88 -8.97
C GLY A 457 -20.91 32.33 -8.32
N LEU A 458 -20.12 31.39 -7.79
CA LEU A 458 -18.86 31.70 -7.10
C LEU A 458 -17.67 31.00 -7.75
N GLN A 459 -16.53 31.66 -7.73
CA GLN A 459 -15.22 31.08 -7.97
C GLN A 459 -14.35 31.30 -6.73
N ILE A 460 -13.72 30.23 -6.24
CA ILE A 460 -12.87 30.27 -5.05
C ILE A 460 -11.47 29.86 -5.48
N THR A 461 -10.50 30.75 -5.30
CA THR A 461 -9.08 30.46 -5.53
C THR A 461 -8.37 30.31 -4.19
N GLN A 462 -7.86 29.12 -3.93
CA GLN A 462 -7.03 28.80 -2.78
C GLN A 462 -5.55 28.94 -3.13
N ASP A 463 -4.85 29.78 -2.38
CA ASP A 463 -3.40 29.94 -2.41
C ASP A 463 -2.80 29.36 -1.13
N SER A 464 -1.85 28.44 -1.30
CA SER A 464 -1.07 27.83 -0.22
C SER A 464 0.22 27.26 -0.78
N GLN A 465 1.30 27.33 0.01
CA GLN A 465 2.55 26.63 -0.24
C GLN A 465 2.83 25.60 0.86
N PHE A 466 1.79 25.15 1.57
CA PHE A 466 1.93 24.12 2.59
C PHE A 466 2.50 22.84 1.96
N PRO A 467 3.50 22.18 2.58
CA PRO A 467 4.02 22.39 3.94
C PRO A 467 5.25 23.31 4.05
N ASP A 468 5.65 23.99 2.98
CA ASP A 468 6.84 24.87 2.97
C ASP A 468 6.59 26.21 3.65
N ASP A 469 5.40 26.79 3.42
CA ASP A 469 4.84 27.97 4.08
C ASP A 469 3.45 27.63 4.64
N ASN A 470 3.15 28.10 5.84
CA ASN A 470 1.94 27.73 6.57
C ASN A 470 0.74 28.65 6.29
N LYS A 471 0.92 29.70 5.49
CA LYS A 471 -0.16 30.63 5.15
C LYS A 471 -1.09 29.99 4.13
N VAL A 472 -2.38 30.21 4.34
CA VAL A 472 -3.44 29.84 3.42
C VAL A 472 -4.32 31.06 3.18
N SER A 473 -4.72 31.27 1.94
CA SER A 473 -5.75 32.25 1.64
C SER A 473 -6.73 31.79 0.57
N LEU A 474 -7.98 32.17 0.73
CA LEU A 474 -9.06 31.96 -0.22
C LEU A 474 -9.47 33.33 -0.77
N THR A 475 -9.41 33.47 -2.09
CA THR A 475 -9.96 34.63 -2.80
C THR A 475 -11.29 34.22 -3.40
N VAL A 476 -12.35 34.97 -3.07
CA VAL A 476 -13.72 34.71 -3.55
C VAL A 476 -14.07 35.70 -4.65
N ASN A 477 -14.53 35.20 -5.79
CA ASN A 477 -14.99 35.99 -6.92
C ASN A 477 -16.42 35.60 -7.29
N ARG A 478 -17.28 36.59 -7.54
CA ARG A 478 -18.62 36.33 -8.10
C ARG A 478 -18.52 36.11 -9.61
N LEU A 479 -19.18 35.05 -10.08
CA LEU A 479 -19.37 34.73 -11.50
C LEU A 479 -20.60 35.46 -12.09
N SER A 480 -21.56 35.85 -11.25
CA SER A 480 -22.65 36.75 -11.63
C SER A 480 -22.99 37.73 -10.50
N GLU A 481 -23.37 38.96 -10.84
CA GLU A 481 -23.78 39.96 -9.84
C GLU A 481 -25.21 39.73 -9.32
N GLU A 482 -26.01 38.92 -10.04
CA GLU A 482 -27.44 38.72 -9.81
C GLU A 482 -27.76 37.64 -8.77
N GLN A 483 -26.80 36.77 -8.45
CA GLN A 483 -26.97 35.71 -7.45
C GLN A 483 -26.55 36.19 -6.05
N SER A 484 -27.42 35.98 -5.06
CA SER A 484 -27.09 36.21 -3.64
C SER A 484 -26.02 35.22 -3.18
N SER A 485 -24.93 35.73 -2.59
CA SER A 485 -23.79 34.93 -2.11
C SER A 485 -23.71 34.90 -0.57
N GLU A 486 -24.85 34.72 0.11
CA GLU A 486 -24.86 34.35 1.53
C GLU A 486 -24.49 32.87 1.69
N SER A 487 -23.25 32.54 1.35
CA SER A 487 -22.67 31.21 1.51
C SER A 487 -21.83 31.16 2.78
N VAL A 488 -21.98 30.09 3.57
CA VAL A 488 -21.08 29.78 4.67
C VAL A 488 -19.88 29.03 4.11
N ILE A 489 -18.67 29.49 4.45
CA ILE A 489 -17.43 28.76 4.16
C ILE A 489 -16.97 28.12 5.46
N HIS A 490 -16.85 26.79 5.45
CA HIS A 490 -16.34 25.96 6.53
C HIS A 490 -14.88 25.61 6.25
N ILE A 491 -13.97 25.99 7.14
CA ILE A 491 -12.54 25.69 7.04
C ILE A 491 -12.21 24.56 8.01
N ARG A 492 -11.66 23.45 7.51
CA ARG A 492 -11.27 22.33 8.36
C ARG A 492 -10.26 22.76 9.43
N LYS A 493 -10.40 22.23 10.65
CA LYS A 493 -9.37 22.21 11.69
C LYS A 493 -8.73 20.82 11.70
N PRO A 494 -7.57 20.62 11.05
CA PRO A 494 -6.89 19.32 11.11
C PRO A 494 -6.55 18.91 12.53
N SER A 495 -6.54 17.62 12.85
CA SER A 495 -6.20 17.17 14.22
C SER A 495 -4.77 17.50 14.64
N TRP A 496 -3.85 17.69 13.69
CA TRP A 496 -2.46 18.08 13.97
C TRP A 496 -2.30 19.58 14.24
N GLN A 497 -3.29 20.42 13.89
CA GLN A 497 -3.25 21.88 14.08
C GLN A 497 -3.09 22.23 15.55
N GLN A 498 -2.07 23.03 15.89
CA GLN A 498 -1.85 23.49 17.26
C GLN A 498 -2.60 24.79 17.54
N GLY A 499 -3.37 24.80 18.63
CA GLY A 499 -4.14 25.97 19.04
C GLY A 499 -5.28 26.32 18.08
N GLU A 500 -5.91 27.47 18.35
CA GLU A 500 -7.03 27.97 17.55
C GLU A 500 -6.54 28.66 16.28
N LEU A 501 -7.25 28.46 15.17
CA LEU A 501 -7.03 29.24 13.94
C LEU A 501 -7.62 30.63 14.11
N SER A 502 -6.86 31.63 13.67
CA SER A 502 -7.32 33.03 13.58
C SER A 502 -7.49 33.40 12.12
N PHE A 503 -8.61 34.05 11.81
CA PHE A 503 -8.99 34.40 10.45
C PHE A 503 -9.01 35.91 10.23
N THR A 504 -8.57 36.32 9.05
CA THR A 504 -8.73 37.70 8.57
C THR A 504 -9.50 37.71 7.26
N LEU A 505 -10.45 38.64 7.13
CA LEU A 505 -11.14 38.95 5.90
C LEU A 505 -10.72 40.35 5.45
N ASN A 506 -10.13 40.47 4.26
CA ASN A 506 -9.62 41.73 3.72
C ASN A 506 -8.66 42.46 4.71
N GLY A 507 -7.87 41.68 5.45
CA GLY A 507 -6.91 42.18 6.44
C GLY A 507 -7.49 42.54 7.80
N GLN A 508 -8.81 42.40 8.01
CA GLN A 508 -9.47 42.63 9.29
C GLN A 508 -9.84 41.31 9.95
N ALA A 509 -9.71 41.20 11.27
CA ALA A 509 -10.11 40.00 11.99
C ALA A 509 -11.61 39.72 11.77
N VAL A 510 -11.96 38.47 11.48
CA VAL A 510 -13.34 38.02 11.30
C VAL A 510 -13.68 36.94 12.33
N SER A 511 -14.92 36.93 12.80
CA SER A 511 -15.39 35.88 13.71
C SER A 511 -15.59 34.58 12.94
N ALA A 512 -15.15 33.48 13.55
CA ALA A 512 -15.38 32.13 13.07
C ALA A 512 -15.89 31.27 14.24
N ILE A 513 -16.83 30.37 13.97
CA ILE A 513 -17.40 29.48 14.99
C ILE A 513 -16.88 28.08 14.71
N GLU A 514 -16.17 27.48 15.67
CA GLU A 514 -15.76 26.08 15.57
C GLU A 514 -16.94 25.15 15.89
N ASN A 515 -17.26 24.24 14.98
CA ASN A 515 -18.16 23.12 15.21
C ASN A 515 -17.67 21.88 14.47
N ASP A 516 -17.66 20.73 15.16
CA ASP A 516 -17.35 19.42 14.58
C ASP A 516 -16.07 19.37 13.71
N GLY A 517 -15.02 20.07 14.14
CA GLY A 517 -13.73 20.09 13.43
C GLY A 517 -13.66 21.05 12.24
N TYR A 518 -14.59 21.99 12.12
CA TYR A 518 -14.57 23.07 11.13
C TYR A 518 -14.82 24.44 11.77
N TYR A 519 -14.22 25.47 11.21
CA TYR A 519 -14.54 26.86 11.49
C TYR A 519 -15.51 27.39 10.43
N SER A 520 -16.71 27.78 10.84
CA SER A 520 -17.72 28.38 9.97
C SER A 520 -17.57 29.90 9.91
N ILE A 521 -17.45 30.44 8.70
CA ILE A 521 -17.42 31.88 8.42
C ILE A 521 -18.60 32.22 7.50
N SER A 522 -19.55 33.01 8.02
CA SER A 522 -20.67 33.53 7.25
C SER A 522 -20.39 34.96 6.81
N HIS A 523 -20.45 35.21 5.50
CA HIS A 523 -20.23 36.52 4.93
C HIS A 523 -21.04 36.71 3.65
N ALA A 524 -21.39 37.96 3.33
CA ALA A 524 -22.00 38.33 2.06
C ALA A 524 -20.90 38.54 1.01
N TRP A 525 -20.33 37.44 0.51
CA TRP A 525 -19.11 37.45 -0.29
C TRP A 525 -19.17 38.37 -1.52
N GLN A 526 -18.14 39.19 -1.70
CA GLN A 526 -17.96 40.08 -2.84
C GLN A 526 -16.73 39.67 -3.65
N SER A 527 -16.70 40.04 -4.93
CA SER A 527 -15.54 39.78 -5.77
C SER A 527 -14.30 40.46 -5.20
N GLY A 528 -13.23 39.69 -5.01
CA GLY A 528 -11.97 40.14 -4.44
C GLY A 528 -11.87 39.97 -2.92
N ASP A 529 -12.91 39.47 -2.24
CA ASP A 529 -12.82 39.14 -0.83
C ASP A 529 -11.73 38.10 -0.58
N LYS A 530 -10.86 38.38 0.38
CA LYS A 530 -9.74 37.52 0.75
C LYS A 530 -9.85 37.07 2.19
N LEU A 531 -10.18 35.79 2.40
CA LEU A 531 -10.10 35.12 3.69
C LEU A 531 -8.71 34.51 3.85
N ALA A 532 -7.99 34.84 4.93
CA ALA A 532 -6.64 34.33 5.18
C ALA A 532 -6.47 33.83 6.63
N PHE A 533 -5.67 32.78 6.78
CA PHE A 533 -5.30 32.16 8.06
C PHE A 533 -3.92 31.51 7.94
N GLU A 534 -3.33 31.15 9.08
CA GLU A 534 -2.03 30.48 9.15
C GLU A 534 -2.14 29.18 9.93
N LEU A 535 -1.63 28.11 9.35
CA LEU A 535 -1.54 26.79 9.98
C LEU A 535 -0.40 26.77 11.00
N SER A 536 -0.55 25.99 12.07
CA SER A 536 0.46 25.84 13.13
C SER A 536 0.89 24.38 13.26
N PRO A 537 1.53 23.78 12.23
CA PRO A 537 2.09 22.44 12.33
C PRO A 537 3.25 22.40 13.34
N LYS A 538 3.40 21.29 14.04
CA LYS A 538 4.56 21.02 14.90
C LYS A 538 5.33 19.80 14.41
N LEU A 539 6.60 19.74 14.79
CA LEU A 539 7.35 18.49 14.75
C LEU A 539 6.88 17.57 15.89
N TYR A 540 6.71 16.30 15.58
CA TYR A 540 6.49 15.25 16.57
C TYR A 540 7.01 13.90 16.05
N THR A 541 7.00 12.87 16.89
CA THR A 541 7.32 11.50 16.46
C THR A 541 6.10 10.59 16.57
N GLU A 542 6.01 9.64 15.64
CA GLU A 542 5.09 8.51 15.71
C GLU A 542 5.90 7.23 15.87
N GLN A 543 5.68 6.53 16.98
CA GLN A 543 6.27 5.22 17.22
C GLN A 543 5.63 4.17 16.30
N LEU A 544 6.33 3.07 16.01
CA LEU A 544 5.66 1.89 15.44
C LEU A 544 4.47 1.46 16.33
N PRO A 545 3.35 0.99 15.73
CA PRO A 545 2.14 0.73 16.49
C PRO A 545 2.25 -0.34 17.59
N ASP A 546 3.22 -1.25 17.50
CA ASP A 546 3.49 -2.28 18.52
C ASP A 546 4.39 -1.82 19.67
N GLY A 547 4.88 -0.57 19.64
CA GLY A 547 5.74 -0.03 20.67
C GLY A 547 7.22 -0.39 20.55
N GLN A 548 7.68 -0.94 19.43
CA GLN A 548 9.12 -1.07 19.16
C GLN A 548 9.79 0.31 19.11
N HIS A 549 11.09 0.37 19.43
CA HIS A 549 11.88 1.62 19.47
C HIS A 549 12.28 2.11 18.06
N TYR A 550 11.28 2.26 17.20
CA TYR A 550 11.39 2.88 15.87
C TYR A 550 10.39 4.02 15.77
N TYR A 551 10.87 5.19 15.35
CA TYR A 551 10.08 6.43 15.36
C TYR A 551 10.16 7.14 14.01
N SER A 552 9.00 7.46 13.44
CA SER A 552 8.88 8.35 12.28
C SER A 552 8.80 9.79 12.75
N VAL A 553 9.45 10.73 12.05
CA VAL A 553 9.35 12.16 12.34
C VAL A 553 8.27 12.79 11.45
N MET A 554 7.37 13.59 12.04
CA MET A 554 6.25 14.22 11.36
C MET A 554 6.32 15.74 11.50
N TYR A 555 5.91 16.50 10.48
CA TYR A 555 5.64 17.95 10.53
C TYR A 555 4.20 18.21 10.08
N GLY A 556 3.30 18.48 11.02
CA GLY A 556 1.86 18.43 10.72
C GLY A 556 1.48 17.05 10.18
N PRO A 557 0.84 16.93 9.00
CA PRO A 557 0.51 15.63 8.40
C PRO A 557 1.66 15.03 7.59
N VAL A 558 2.81 15.71 7.46
CA VAL A 558 3.88 15.34 6.51
C VAL A 558 4.97 14.52 7.19
N VAL A 559 5.22 13.33 6.68
CA VAL A 559 6.33 12.45 7.08
C VAL A 559 7.63 13.04 6.60
N MET A 560 8.59 13.15 7.51
CA MET A 560 9.96 13.57 7.25
C MET A 560 10.86 12.34 7.13
N ALA A 561 11.76 12.33 6.15
CA ALA A 561 12.68 11.23 5.90
C ALA A 561 14.10 11.75 5.64
N THR A 562 15.10 10.91 5.91
CA THR A 562 16.49 11.19 5.56
C THR A 562 16.97 10.31 4.43
N LYS A 563 17.83 10.88 3.58
CA LYS A 563 18.65 10.15 2.64
C LYS A 563 19.69 9.32 3.39
N VAL A 564 19.90 8.07 2.97
CA VAL A 564 20.89 7.15 3.56
C VAL A 564 21.94 6.80 2.51
N HIS A 565 23.21 6.82 2.92
CA HIS A 565 24.34 6.41 2.09
C HIS A 565 25.05 5.23 2.74
N ALA A 566 24.59 4.02 2.42
CA ALA A 566 24.99 2.80 3.12
C ALA A 566 26.31 2.20 2.61
N PHE A 567 26.55 2.32 1.30
CA PHE A 567 27.65 1.68 0.59
C PHE A 567 28.48 2.72 -0.18
N ALA A 568 29.80 2.56 -0.18
CA ALA A 568 30.69 3.41 -0.96
C ALA A 568 30.56 3.10 -2.46
N ASN A 569 30.48 4.13 -3.30
CA ASN A 569 30.37 4.01 -4.77
C ASN A 569 29.15 3.20 -5.26
N GLU A 570 28.07 3.16 -4.48
CA GLU A 570 26.86 2.42 -4.84
C GLU A 570 26.23 2.93 -6.14
N LYS A 571 25.82 2.00 -7.00
CA LYS A 571 24.96 2.27 -8.14
C LYS A 571 23.73 1.38 -8.03
N LEU A 572 22.59 1.97 -7.73
CA LEU A 572 21.31 1.29 -7.73
C LEU A 572 20.59 1.59 -9.03
N ASN A 573 19.86 0.59 -9.54
CA ASN A 573 18.81 0.84 -10.49
C ASN A 573 17.50 1.04 -9.73
N PHE A 574 16.82 2.15 -10.02
CA PHE A 574 15.53 2.49 -9.42
C PHE A 574 14.35 2.19 -10.36
N VAL A 575 14.60 1.88 -11.63
CA VAL A 575 13.55 1.62 -12.63
C VAL A 575 13.49 0.13 -12.94
N ALA A 576 12.30 -0.43 -12.85
CA ALA A 576 12.07 -1.84 -13.11
C ALA A 576 12.20 -2.20 -14.59
N ASP A 577 12.60 -3.45 -14.83
CA ASP A 577 12.54 -4.07 -16.15
C ASP A 577 11.21 -4.83 -16.34
N ASN A 578 11.12 -5.62 -17.43
CA ASN A 578 9.95 -6.42 -17.77
C ASN A 578 9.85 -7.75 -16.98
N SER A 579 10.72 -7.98 -16.00
CA SER A 579 10.69 -9.23 -15.23
C SER A 579 9.45 -9.31 -14.33
N ARG A 580 8.98 -10.54 -14.06
CA ARG A 580 7.77 -10.79 -13.25
C ARG A 580 7.82 -10.11 -11.88
N MET A 581 9.00 -10.06 -11.26
CA MET A 581 9.25 -9.50 -9.92
C MET A 581 10.02 -8.17 -9.96
N GLY A 582 10.07 -7.48 -11.11
CA GLY A 582 10.83 -6.24 -11.28
C GLY A 582 10.40 -5.09 -10.35
N HIS A 583 9.23 -5.22 -9.70
CA HIS A 583 8.72 -4.29 -8.71
C HIS A 583 9.43 -4.36 -7.34
N ILE A 584 10.21 -5.42 -7.07
CA ILE A 584 10.93 -5.58 -5.80
C ILE A 584 12.31 -4.91 -5.87
N ALA A 585 12.65 -4.12 -4.84
CA ALA A 585 13.96 -3.52 -4.67
C ALA A 585 15.00 -4.57 -4.22
N ALA A 586 15.48 -5.41 -5.15
CA ALA A 586 16.36 -6.55 -4.88
C ALA A 586 17.83 -6.20 -4.57
N GLY A 587 18.19 -4.91 -4.53
CA GLY A 587 19.53 -4.47 -4.16
C GLY A 587 19.89 -4.89 -2.72
N PRO A 588 21.19 -4.87 -2.36
CA PRO A 588 21.64 -5.33 -1.05
C PRO A 588 20.96 -4.56 0.08
N THR A 589 20.63 -5.23 1.18
CA THR A 589 20.03 -4.57 2.34
C THR A 589 21.05 -3.71 3.06
N CYS A 590 20.66 -2.50 3.47
CA CYS A 590 21.55 -1.63 4.23
C CYS A 590 21.93 -2.30 5.56
N PRO A 591 23.23 -2.35 5.90
CA PRO A 591 23.65 -2.84 7.20
C PRO A 591 23.25 -1.84 8.30
N PRO A 592 22.78 -2.31 9.48
CA PRO A 592 22.31 -1.43 10.54
C PRO A 592 23.33 -0.38 10.99
N GLU A 593 24.63 -0.70 10.93
CA GLU A 593 25.70 0.21 11.37
C GLU A 593 25.93 1.42 10.44
N ALA A 594 25.35 1.40 9.23
CA ALA A 594 25.39 2.53 8.31
C ALA A 594 24.20 3.49 8.50
N LEU A 595 23.24 3.15 9.36
CA LEU A 595 22.05 3.95 9.60
C LEU A 595 22.32 5.08 10.59
N PRO A 596 21.72 6.26 10.38
CA PRO A 596 21.45 7.22 11.44
C PRO A 596 20.56 6.61 12.54
N ILE A 597 20.99 6.75 13.79
CA ILE A 597 20.29 6.26 14.99
C ILE A 597 20.00 7.43 15.94
N MET A 598 18.78 7.50 16.48
CA MET A 598 18.39 8.44 17.52
C MET A 598 18.98 8.02 18.87
N LEU A 599 19.76 8.90 19.52
CA LEU A 599 20.53 8.59 20.75
C LEU A 599 19.86 9.08 22.06
N SER A 600 18.69 9.70 21.96
CA SER A 600 17.95 10.28 23.10
C SER A 600 16.49 9.85 23.09
N GLU A 601 15.72 10.27 24.09
CA GLU A 601 14.26 10.22 24.04
C GLU A 601 13.75 11.01 22.82
N PRO A 602 12.66 10.56 22.16
CA PRO A 602 12.13 11.17 20.95
C PRO A 602 11.80 12.66 21.08
N GLU A 603 11.23 13.10 22.20
CA GLU A 603 10.88 14.50 22.43
C GLU A 603 12.11 15.40 22.44
N LYS A 604 13.21 14.89 23.00
CA LYS A 604 14.48 15.61 23.02
C LYS A 604 15.13 15.65 21.66
N PHE A 605 15.06 14.56 20.89
CA PHE A 605 15.55 14.54 19.51
C PHE A 605 14.82 15.59 18.67
N ILE A 606 13.49 15.64 18.74
CA ILE A 606 12.67 16.63 18.04
C ILE A 606 13.01 18.06 18.47
N ALA A 607 13.16 18.32 19.77
CA ALA A 607 13.50 19.64 20.28
C ALA A 607 14.89 20.14 19.83
N ASP A 608 15.81 19.23 19.50
CA ASP A 608 17.14 19.54 19.00
C ASP A 608 17.20 19.71 17.46
N LEU A 609 16.14 19.35 16.71
CA LEU A 609 16.07 19.58 15.27
C LEU A 609 16.00 21.08 14.95
N THR A 610 16.75 21.49 13.94
CA THR A 610 16.78 22.89 13.49
C THR A 610 16.22 23.03 12.08
N ARG A 611 15.30 23.97 11.85
CA ARG A 611 14.79 24.27 10.50
C ARG A 611 15.93 24.82 9.66
N LYS A 612 16.18 24.22 8.49
CA LYS A 612 17.13 24.75 7.51
C LYS A 612 16.61 26.11 7.00
N PRO A 613 17.46 27.14 6.87
CA PRO A 613 17.06 28.44 6.35
C PRO A 613 16.88 28.38 4.82
N SER A 614 15.85 27.67 4.38
CA SER A 614 15.45 27.48 2.98
C SER A 614 13.95 27.69 2.82
N GLN A 615 13.54 27.98 1.59
CA GLN A 615 12.11 28.03 1.23
C GLN A 615 11.46 26.66 1.44
N GLU A 616 12.10 25.61 0.94
CA GLU A 616 11.63 24.24 1.15
C GLU A 616 11.75 23.81 2.62
N LEU A 617 10.77 23.03 3.07
CA LEU A 617 10.75 22.37 4.36
C LEU A 617 11.91 21.37 4.44
N ALA A 618 12.84 21.63 5.36
CA ALA A 618 13.91 20.72 5.70
C ALA A 618 14.41 20.99 7.13
N PHE A 619 14.80 19.95 7.85
CA PHE A 619 15.38 20.06 9.18
C PHE A 619 16.74 19.39 9.24
N ILE A 620 17.59 19.87 10.14
CA ILE A 620 18.92 19.32 10.39
C ILE A 620 18.95 18.66 11.77
N ALA A 621 19.37 17.41 11.79
CA ALA A 621 19.74 16.66 12.99
C ALA A 621 21.27 16.62 13.10
N ASP A 622 21.83 17.40 14.03
CA ASP A 622 23.27 17.44 14.33
C ASP A 622 23.58 17.12 15.80
N LYS A 623 22.54 16.85 16.61
CA LYS A 623 22.61 16.46 18.02
C LYS A 623 21.80 15.20 18.26
N ASN A 624 22.22 14.42 19.26
CA ASN A 624 21.58 13.16 19.66
C ASN A 624 21.31 12.20 18.48
N VAL A 625 22.20 12.21 17.49
CA VAL A 625 22.19 11.33 16.34
C VAL A 625 23.60 10.82 16.10
N ALA A 626 23.75 9.54 15.75
CA ALA A 626 25.02 9.00 15.33
C ALA A 626 24.86 7.89 14.29
N ILE A 627 25.93 7.66 13.54
CA ILE A 627 26.07 6.56 12.58
C ILE A 627 27.23 5.70 13.06
N ALA A 628 26.99 4.41 13.32
CA ALA A 628 27.99 3.54 13.95
C ALA A 628 29.30 3.43 13.16
N LYS A 629 29.23 3.38 11.81
CA LYS A 629 30.42 3.41 10.94
C LYS A 629 31.28 4.68 11.09
N GLN A 630 30.74 5.76 11.64
CA GLN A 630 31.44 7.06 11.75
C GLN A 630 31.96 7.36 13.17
N GLY A 631 31.56 6.57 14.17
CA GLY A 631 31.89 6.77 15.58
C GLY A 631 30.88 7.65 16.33
N ILE A 632 30.83 7.51 17.65
CA ILE A 632 29.81 8.16 18.52
C ILE A 632 29.98 9.69 18.62
N ASP A 633 31.20 10.19 18.45
CA ASP A 633 31.54 11.62 18.58
C ASP A 633 31.48 12.36 17.23
N ASN A 634 31.22 11.66 16.13
CA ASN A 634 31.17 12.23 14.79
C ASN A 634 29.71 12.51 14.40
N THR A 635 29.20 13.65 14.85
CA THR A 635 27.86 14.13 14.48
C THR A 635 27.92 14.79 13.11
N LYS A 636 28.00 14.00 12.04
CA LYS A 636 27.63 14.55 10.72
C LYS A 636 26.15 14.91 10.76
N SER A 637 25.85 16.14 10.37
CA SER A 637 24.48 16.60 10.23
C SER A 637 23.72 15.70 9.25
N THR A 638 22.55 15.25 9.67
CA THR A 638 21.62 14.48 8.85
C THR A 638 20.44 15.39 8.50
N GLU A 639 20.10 15.47 7.22
CA GLU A 639 19.00 16.31 6.74
C GLU A 639 17.71 15.49 6.64
N LEU A 640 16.62 16.04 7.17
CA LEU A 640 15.27 15.49 7.05
C LEU A 640 14.46 16.37 6.10
N ILE A 641 13.92 15.78 5.04
CA ILE A 641 13.05 16.44 4.05
C ILE A 641 11.69 15.71 3.99
N PRO A 642 10.62 16.33 3.47
CA PRO A 642 9.37 15.64 3.22
C PRO A 642 9.58 14.39 2.39
N PHE A 643 9.04 13.25 2.84
CA PHE A 643 9.29 11.95 2.22
C PHE A 643 8.88 11.90 0.75
N PHE A 644 7.80 12.61 0.38
CA PHE A 644 7.35 12.73 -1.01
C PHE A 644 8.31 13.45 -1.95
N ARG A 645 9.37 14.08 -1.44
CA ARG A 645 10.45 14.69 -2.25
C ARG A 645 11.68 13.80 -2.37
N LEU A 646 11.74 12.71 -1.62
CA LEU A 646 12.93 11.87 -1.53
C LEU A 646 12.85 10.75 -2.56
N HIS A 647 13.49 10.94 -3.72
CA HIS A 647 13.59 9.97 -4.81
C HIS A 647 15.06 9.58 -5.07
N ASP A 648 15.26 8.56 -5.92
CA ASP A 648 16.57 8.05 -6.37
C ASP A 648 17.63 7.91 -5.28
N SER A 649 17.20 7.29 -4.19
CA SER A 649 18.04 7.12 -3.01
C SER A 649 17.53 6.02 -2.11
N ARG A 650 18.45 5.45 -1.34
CA ARG A 650 18.10 4.84 -0.06
C ARG A 650 17.60 5.90 0.90
N TYR A 651 16.65 5.54 1.74
CA TYR A 651 16.03 6.44 2.68
C TYR A 651 15.70 5.78 4.01
N GLN A 652 15.35 6.60 4.98
CA GLN A 652 14.88 6.17 6.28
C GLN A 652 13.71 7.06 6.70
N VAL A 653 12.55 6.42 6.89
CA VAL A 653 11.35 7.02 7.48
C VAL A 653 11.34 6.74 8.98
N TYR A 654 11.47 5.48 9.37
CA TYR A 654 11.55 5.07 10.78
C TYR A 654 12.99 5.07 11.29
N TRP A 655 13.22 5.80 12.38
CA TRP A 655 14.51 5.91 13.04
C TRP A 655 14.60 4.92 14.20
N PRO A 656 15.57 3.99 14.20
CA PRO A 656 15.84 3.21 15.40
C PRO A 656 16.30 4.17 16.50
N GLN A 657 15.81 3.93 17.70
CA GLN A 657 16.16 4.69 18.88
C GLN A 657 16.87 3.79 19.87
N GLN A 658 17.98 4.29 20.42
CA GLN A 658 18.79 3.62 21.42
C GLN A 658 19.39 4.65 22.36
N SER A 659 19.58 4.30 23.63
CA SER A 659 20.42 5.09 24.52
C SER A 659 21.88 5.10 24.03
N LYS A 660 22.64 6.13 24.41
CA LYS A 660 24.10 6.20 24.12
C LYS A 660 24.87 4.95 24.58
N ALA A 661 24.46 4.34 25.69
CA ALA A 661 25.06 3.11 26.21
C ALA A 661 24.77 1.91 25.29
N GLN A 662 23.51 1.71 24.88
CA GLN A 662 23.13 0.67 23.92
C GLN A 662 23.84 0.86 22.57
N PHE A 663 23.91 2.09 22.08
CA PHE A 663 24.61 2.42 20.84
C PHE A 663 26.11 2.07 20.93
N THR A 664 26.77 2.37 22.06
CA THR A 664 28.18 2.01 22.27
C THR A 664 28.39 0.50 22.22
N GLN A 665 27.50 -0.28 22.83
CA GLN A 665 27.52 -1.73 22.76
C GLN A 665 27.27 -2.24 21.33
N PHE A 666 26.31 -1.64 20.62
CA PHE A 666 26.02 -1.94 19.23
C PHE A 666 27.25 -1.72 18.32
N VAL A 667 27.94 -0.58 18.46
CA VAL A 667 29.18 -0.28 17.74
C VAL A 667 30.27 -1.31 18.06
N ALA A 668 30.42 -1.69 19.33
CA ALA A 668 31.40 -2.70 19.74
C ALA A 668 31.10 -4.08 19.13
N ASN A 669 29.83 -4.50 19.15
CA ASN A 669 29.39 -5.75 18.54
C ASN A 669 29.62 -5.74 17.02
N ALA A 670 29.27 -4.65 16.33
CA ALA A 670 29.49 -4.51 14.88
C ALA A 670 30.99 -4.60 14.52
N LYS A 671 31.86 -3.96 15.32
CA LYS A 671 33.33 -4.09 15.14
C LYS A 671 33.81 -5.52 15.36
N ALA A 672 33.29 -6.23 16.36
CA ALA A 672 33.64 -7.62 16.61
C ALA A 672 33.21 -8.54 15.46
N VAL A 673 32.01 -8.33 14.91
CA VAL A 673 31.51 -9.06 13.72
C VAL A 673 32.39 -8.79 12.51
N GLU A 674 32.78 -7.54 12.26
CA GLU A 674 33.64 -7.20 11.12
C GLU A 674 35.05 -7.80 11.27
N GLN A 675 35.61 -7.77 12.48
CA GLN A 675 36.87 -8.45 12.79
C GLN A 675 36.77 -9.97 12.57
N ALA A 676 35.66 -10.59 12.96
CA ALA A 676 35.42 -12.02 12.72
C ALA A 676 35.28 -12.32 11.22
N LYS A 677 34.61 -11.45 10.45
CA LYS A 677 34.52 -11.57 8.98
C LYS A 677 35.90 -11.45 8.31
N GLU A 678 36.72 -10.50 8.73
CA GLU A 678 38.08 -10.33 8.19
C GLU A 678 38.97 -11.52 8.57
N GLN A 679 38.90 -12.02 9.80
CA GLN A 679 39.56 -13.26 10.20
C GLN A 679 39.11 -14.43 9.33
N LEU A 680 37.81 -14.57 9.10
CA LEU A 680 37.27 -15.62 8.22
C LEU A 680 37.75 -15.44 6.77
N ARG A 681 37.81 -14.21 6.25
CA ARG A 681 38.34 -13.91 4.91
C ARG A 681 39.80 -14.34 4.79
N LEU A 682 40.64 -14.04 5.78
CA LEU A 682 42.04 -14.46 5.80
C LEU A 682 42.19 -15.99 5.87
N LEU A 683 41.24 -16.69 6.48
CA LEU A 683 41.17 -18.16 6.48
C LEU A 683 40.68 -18.77 5.17
N THR A 684 40.15 -17.97 4.24
CA THR A 684 39.47 -18.47 3.04
C THR A 684 40.42 -18.62 1.88
N VAL A 685 40.47 -19.83 1.33
CA VAL A 685 41.13 -20.12 0.06
C VAL A 685 40.16 -19.89 -1.09
N ASP A 686 38.92 -20.36 -0.92
CA ASP A 686 37.85 -20.22 -1.92
C ASP A 686 36.47 -20.27 -1.26
N GLN A 687 35.43 -19.71 -1.89
CA GLN A 687 34.08 -19.69 -1.33
C GLN A 687 32.99 -19.69 -2.40
N ILE A 688 31.88 -20.36 -2.10
CA ILE A 688 30.67 -20.37 -2.91
C ILE A 688 29.49 -20.04 -2.01
N THR A 689 28.60 -19.16 -2.49
CA THR A 689 27.27 -18.94 -1.92
C THR A 689 26.26 -19.70 -2.77
N PRO A 690 25.82 -20.92 -2.37
CA PRO A 690 24.92 -21.72 -3.18
C PRO A 690 23.57 -21.04 -3.37
N GLY A 691 23.01 -21.13 -4.57
CA GLY A 691 21.76 -20.45 -4.93
C GLY A 691 21.90 -19.00 -5.39
N GLU A 692 23.12 -18.44 -5.43
CA GLU A 692 23.42 -17.17 -6.10
C GLU A 692 24.02 -17.40 -7.48
N GLN A 693 23.46 -16.75 -8.52
CA GLN A 693 23.82 -17.05 -9.91
C GLN A 693 25.29 -16.79 -10.24
N GLN A 694 25.87 -15.66 -9.81
CA GLN A 694 27.26 -15.30 -10.15
C GLN A 694 28.28 -16.24 -9.49
N PRO A 695 28.24 -16.47 -8.15
CA PRO A 695 29.12 -17.45 -7.51
C PRO A 695 29.02 -18.84 -8.13
N GLU A 696 27.83 -19.30 -8.50
CA GLU A 696 27.68 -20.66 -9.06
C GLU A 696 28.24 -20.79 -10.48
N VAL A 697 28.12 -19.76 -11.31
CA VAL A 697 28.70 -19.74 -12.66
C VAL A 697 30.21 -19.68 -12.61
N GLU A 698 30.79 -18.88 -11.70
CA GLU A 698 32.26 -18.78 -11.52
C GLU A 698 32.90 -20.10 -11.08
N HIS A 699 32.11 -21.02 -10.52
CA HIS A 699 32.55 -22.31 -10.01
C HIS A 699 32.00 -23.50 -10.80
N ASP A 700 31.70 -23.31 -12.10
CA ASP A 700 31.29 -24.37 -13.04
C ASP A 700 30.14 -25.26 -12.50
N PHE A 701 29.11 -24.65 -11.92
CA PHE A 701 27.98 -25.38 -11.34
C PHE A 701 27.34 -26.40 -12.29
N LYS A 702 27.09 -27.61 -11.78
CA LYS A 702 26.33 -28.67 -12.44
C LYS A 702 25.41 -29.35 -11.43
N GLY A 703 24.26 -29.87 -11.87
CA GLY A 703 23.43 -30.66 -10.98
C GLY A 703 22.23 -31.30 -11.63
N GLU A 704 21.59 -32.17 -10.86
CA GLU A 704 20.42 -32.97 -11.23
C GLU A 704 19.40 -32.94 -10.08
N GLY A 705 18.14 -32.62 -10.39
CA GLY A 705 17.08 -32.55 -9.38
C GLY A 705 17.31 -31.45 -8.33
N THR A 706 17.94 -30.33 -8.72
CA THR A 706 18.36 -29.26 -7.80
C THR A 706 17.26 -28.23 -7.54
N ARG A 707 17.26 -27.63 -6.36
CA ARG A 707 16.46 -26.44 -5.99
C ARG A 707 17.35 -25.41 -5.31
N ALA A 708 16.97 -24.15 -5.40
CA ALA A 708 17.61 -23.06 -4.68
C ALA A 708 16.56 -22.08 -4.17
N GLY A 709 16.90 -21.31 -3.15
CA GLY A 709 16.02 -20.32 -2.56
C GLY A 709 16.75 -19.42 -1.57
N VAL A 710 15.98 -18.63 -0.82
CA VAL A 710 16.47 -17.75 0.24
C VAL A 710 15.70 -18.05 1.51
N ASN A 711 16.38 -18.14 2.65
CA ASN A 711 15.78 -18.27 3.98
C ASN A 711 16.56 -17.38 4.97
N ASN A 712 15.86 -16.52 5.71
CA ASN A 712 16.42 -15.51 6.62
C ASN A 712 17.56 -14.69 5.99
N GLY A 713 17.40 -14.26 4.73
CA GLY A 713 18.39 -13.48 3.98
C GLY A 713 19.63 -14.26 3.52
N HIS A 714 19.63 -15.59 3.65
CA HIS A 714 20.71 -16.46 3.18
C HIS A 714 20.25 -17.35 2.01
N HIS A 715 21.00 -17.31 0.91
CA HIS A 715 20.78 -18.21 -0.21
C HIS A 715 21.17 -19.65 0.15
N TRP A 716 20.44 -20.60 -0.41
CA TRP A 716 20.71 -22.02 -0.24
C TRP A 716 20.50 -22.82 -1.51
N ARG A 717 21.12 -24.01 -1.57
CA ARG A 717 20.88 -25.05 -2.58
C ARG A 717 20.69 -26.43 -1.97
N ASP A 718 19.81 -27.21 -2.59
CA ASP A 718 19.66 -28.64 -2.35
C ASP A 718 19.39 -29.43 -3.64
N ALA A 719 19.39 -30.76 -3.56
CA ALA A 719 19.04 -31.64 -4.66
C ALA A 719 18.50 -32.99 -4.20
N THR A 720 17.51 -33.52 -4.91
CA THR A 720 17.09 -34.93 -4.78
C THR A 720 18.03 -35.89 -5.52
N GLY A 721 18.81 -35.36 -6.48
CA GLY A 721 19.92 -36.06 -7.14
C GLY A 721 21.25 -35.59 -6.56
N TRP A 722 21.92 -34.68 -7.27
CA TRP A 722 23.24 -34.20 -6.87
C TRP A 722 23.50 -32.79 -7.41
N PHE A 723 24.49 -32.12 -6.84
CA PHE A 723 25.06 -30.91 -7.42
C PHE A 723 26.57 -30.80 -7.16
N GLU A 724 27.27 -30.12 -8.05
CA GLU A 724 28.73 -30.10 -8.14
C GLU A 724 29.26 -28.71 -8.48
N TYR A 725 30.45 -28.40 -7.96
CA TYR A 725 31.20 -27.17 -8.22
C TYR A 725 32.70 -27.48 -8.42
N GLN A 726 33.43 -26.57 -9.07
CA GLN A 726 34.88 -26.54 -9.11
C GLN A 726 35.43 -25.50 -8.12
N LEU A 727 36.10 -25.97 -7.07
CA LEU A 727 36.79 -25.12 -6.11
C LEU A 727 38.27 -24.92 -6.51
N SER A 728 38.79 -23.73 -6.29
CA SER A 728 40.16 -23.32 -6.56
C SER A 728 41.04 -23.43 -5.31
N ASN A 729 42.24 -24.00 -5.44
CA ASN A 729 43.24 -24.12 -4.37
C ASN A 729 44.66 -23.87 -4.92
N PRO A 730 44.92 -22.70 -5.53
CA PRO A 730 46.10 -22.48 -6.36
C PRO A 730 47.42 -22.59 -5.59
N GLU A 731 47.40 -22.17 -4.32
CA GLU A 731 48.55 -22.19 -3.40
C GLU A 731 48.61 -23.45 -2.54
N GLN A 732 47.66 -24.39 -2.70
CA GLN A 732 47.61 -25.65 -1.94
C GLN A 732 47.60 -25.47 -0.42
N LYS A 733 46.96 -24.37 0.05
CA LYS A 733 46.86 -24.00 1.47
C LYS A 733 45.60 -24.53 2.15
N ALA A 734 44.66 -25.08 1.39
CA ALA A 734 43.42 -25.61 1.94
C ALA A 734 43.69 -26.79 2.89
N VAL A 735 43.00 -26.80 4.03
CA VAL A 735 43.09 -27.86 5.06
C VAL A 735 41.75 -28.53 5.34
N ALA A 736 40.63 -27.82 5.10
CA ALA A 736 39.28 -28.32 5.34
C ALA A 736 38.27 -27.68 4.38
N LEU A 737 37.15 -28.36 4.17
CA LEU A 737 35.95 -27.82 3.56
C LEU A 737 34.95 -27.45 4.67
N ARG A 738 34.66 -26.17 4.82
CA ARG A 738 33.61 -25.67 5.71
C ARG A 738 32.30 -25.60 4.97
N VAL A 739 31.25 -26.22 5.52
CA VAL A 739 29.89 -26.20 4.97
C VAL A 739 28.94 -25.62 6.01
N ARG A 740 28.07 -24.70 5.59
CA ARG A 740 27.06 -24.05 6.45
C ARG A 740 25.69 -24.70 6.26
N TYR A 741 25.06 -25.05 7.36
CA TYR A 741 23.76 -25.70 7.46
C TYR A 741 22.77 -24.86 8.26
N PHE A 742 21.47 -25.18 8.15
CA PHE A 742 20.39 -24.61 8.93
C PHE A 742 19.80 -25.67 9.87
N ILE A 743 19.48 -25.30 11.11
CA ILE A 743 18.98 -26.23 12.14
C ILE A 743 17.62 -26.84 11.80
N GLY A 744 16.81 -26.15 10.98
CA GLY A 744 15.51 -26.65 10.55
C GLY A 744 15.58 -27.73 9.46
N ASP A 745 16.73 -27.92 8.82
CA ASP A 745 16.94 -29.02 7.87
C ASP A 745 17.25 -30.30 8.64
N VAL A 746 16.28 -31.21 8.70
CA VAL A 746 16.34 -32.49 9.44
C VAL A 746 16.04 -33.67 8.52
N ASP A 747 16.52 -34.86 8.90
CA ASP A 747 16.23 -36.14 8.21
C ASP A 747 16.70 -36.17 6.74
N ARG A 748 17.87 -35.55 6.49
CA ARG A 748 18.52 -35.53 5.19
C ARG A 748 19.82 -36.32 5.25
N HIS A 749 19.96 -37.27 4.33
CA HIS A 749 21.11 -38.15 4.18
C HIS A 749 21.77 -37.99 2.81
N PHE A 750 23.07 -37.70 2.79
CA PHE A 750 23.83 -37.48 1.55
C PHE A 750 25.33 -37.63 1.75
N SER A 751 26.07 -37.71 0.65
CA SER A 751 27.54 -37.72 0.64
C SER A 751 28.13 -36.41 0.15
N ILE A 752 29.28 -36.03 0.72
CA ILE A 752 30.14 -34.96 0.24
C ILE A 752 31.39 -35.60 -0.35
N ASN A 753 31.69 -35.32 -1.61
CA ASN A 753 32.83 -35.90 -2.33
C ASN A 753 33.71 -34.79 -2.90
N LEU A 754 35.03 -35.00 -2.88
CA LEU A 754 36.01 -34.13 -3.54
C LEU A 754 36.86 -34.97 -4.50
N ASN A 755 36.93 -34.56 -5.77
CA ASN A 755 37.64 -35.30 -6.83
C ASN A 755 37.25 -36.78 -6.93
N GLY A 756 35.98 -37.10 -6.64
CA GLY A 756 35.45 -38.46 -6.66
C GLY A 756 35.79 -39.31 -5.42
N GLU A 757 36.53 -38.78 -4.45
CA GLU A 757 36.77 -39.42 -3.14
C GLU A 757 35.76 -38.88 -2.11
N GLN A 758 35.16 -39.78 -1.34
CA GLN A 758 34.18 -39.40 -0.31
C GLN A 758 34.87 -38.73 0.87
N LEU A 759 34.51 -37.46 1.11
CA LEU A 759 34.98 -36.66 2.24
C LEU A 759 34.13 -36.93 3.49
N ALA A 760 32.80 -37.06 3.33
CA ALA A 760 31.88 -37.33 4.42
C ALA A 760 30.59 -38.02 3.95
N ALA A 761 29.99 -38.82 4.84
CA ALA A 761 28.56 -39.14 4.82
C ALA A 761 27.87 -38.25 5.86
N VAL A 762 26.77 -37.61 5.50
CA VAL A 762 26.09 -36.59 6.30
C VAL A 762 24.66 -37.05 6.58
N SER A 763 24.26 -36.96 7.85
CA SER A 763 22.89 -37.07 8.31
C SER A 763 22.55 -35.81 9.10
N LEU A 764 21.57 -35.02 8.66
CA LEU A 764 21.22 -33.77 9.34
C LEU A 764 20.24 -33.99 10.51
N PRO A 765 20.42 -33.29 11.65
CA PRO A 765 21.48 -32.30 11.89
C PRO A 765 22.84 -32.97 12.18
N VAL A 766 23.93 -32.32 11.77
CA VAL A 766 25.28 -32.82 12.07
C VAL A 766 25.65 -32.40 13.50
N GLY A 767 25.58 -33.33 14.44
CA GLY A 767 25.88 -33.08 15.85
C GLY A 767 24.69 -32.52 16.63
N LYS A 768 24.96 -31.69 17.65
CA LYS A 768 23.94 -31.01 18.48
C LYS A 768 24.09 -29.49 18.34
N PRO A 769 23.70 -28.89 17.21
CA PRO A 769 23.84 -27.46 17.00
C PRO A 769 22.96 -26.68 17.98
N THR A 770 23.49 -25.58 18.52
CA THR A 770 22.77 -24.61 19.36
C THR A 770 22.41 -23.34 18.60
N ASP A 771 23.13 -23.04 17.52
CA ASP A 771 22.90 -21.87 16.67
C ASP A 771 21.99 -22.23 15.49
N GLU A 772 21.18 -21.27 15.06
CA GLU A 772 20.21 -21.44 13.97
C GLU A 772 20.88 -21.84 12.65
N PHE A 773 21.99 -21.16 12.31
CA PHE A 773 22.88 -21.55 11.24
C PHE A 773 24.22 -21.97 11.84
N TYR A 774 24.69 -23.16 11.48
CA TYR A 774 25.91 -23.73 12.02
C TYR A 774 26.83 -24.21 10.90
N THR A 775 28.12 -24.28 11.19
CA THR A 775 29.13 -24.70 10.22
C THR A 775 29.86 -25.95 10.69
N ILE A 776 30.13 -26.87 9.76
CA ILE A 776 30.97 -28.04 10.00
C ILE A 776 32.19 -27.98 9.09
N ASP A 777 33.35 -28.26 9.68
CA ASP A 777 34.62 -28.37 8.96
C ASP A 777 34.92 -29.83 8.70
N TYR A 778 35.02 -30.19 7.42
CA TYR A 778 35.40 -31.51 6.96
C TYR A 778 36.89 -31.50 6.58
N PRO A 779 37.78 -32.14 7.35
CA PRO A 779 39.22 -32.11 7.09
C PRO A 779 39.56 -32.77 5.75
N LEU A 780 40.39 -32.10 4.93
CA LEU A 780 40.84 -32.65 3.66
C LEU A 780 41.90 -33.74 3.88
N THR A 781 41.92 -34.75 3.00
CA THR A 781 43.01 -35.73 2.94
C THR A 781 44.28 -35.09 2.37
N GLU A 782 45.46 -35.66 2.65
CA GLU A 782 46.73 -35.16 2.10
C GLU A 782 46.76 -35.13 0.56
N ALA A 783 46.00 -36.00 -0.10
CA ALA A 783 45.84 -35.98 -1.55
C ALA A 783 45.01 -34.77 -2.02
N MET A 784 43.89 -34.49 -1.35
CA MET A 784 43.03 -33.33 -1.64
C MET A 784 43.76 -32.00 -1.40
N LYS A 785 44.53 -31.87 -0.31
CA LYS A 785 45.30 -30.64 0.01
C LYS A 785 46.30 -30.27 -1.10
N LYS A 786 46.89 -31.28 -1.76
CA LYS A 786 47.84 -31.11 -2.87
C LYS A 786 47.16 -30.83 -4.21
N SER A 787 45.84 -30.89 -4.31
CA SER A 787 45.15 -30.56 -5.56
C SER A 787 45.00 -29.04 -5.72
N LYS A 788 45.29 -28.53 -6.92
CA LYS A 788 45.09 -27.10 -7.26
C LYS A 788 43.64 -26.74 -7.59
N THR A 789 42.85 -27.75 -7.94
CA THR A 789 41.42 -27.65 -8.23
C THR A 789 40.73 -28.84 -7.59
N LEU A 790 39.56 -28.61 -7.01
CA LEU A 790 38.81 -29.63 -6.29
C LEU A 790 37.37 -29.65 -6.83
N THR A 791 36.97 -30.76 -7.45
CA THR A 791 35.58 -30.99 -7.86
C THR A 791 34.78 -31.44 -6.66
N LEU A 792 33.98 -30.53 -6.10
CA LEU A 792 33.11 -30.76 -4.94
C LEU A 792 31.75 -31.22 -5.40
N ARG A 793 31.28 -32.38 -4.91
CA ARG A 793 29.94 -32.90 -5.20
C ARG A 793 29.18 -33.27 -3.95
N PHE A 794 27.94 -32.79 -3.86
CA PHE A 794 26.93 -33.25 -2.91
C PHE A 794 25.99 -34.22 -3.64
N ALA A 795 25.78 -35.42 -3.12
CA ALA A 795 24.93 -36.43 -3.76
C ALA A 795 24.00 -37.08 -2.74
N ALA A 796 22.70 -37.05 -3.03
CA ALA A 796 21.66 -37.54 -2.14
C ALA A 796 21.74 -39.06 -2.03
N ASP A 797 21.48 -39.58 -0.83
CA ASP A 797 21.19 -41.00 -0.69
C ASP A 797 19.82 -41.30 -1.31
N LYS A 798 19.52 -42.59 -1.49
CA LYS A 798 18.25 -43.01 -2.06
C LYS A 798 17.08 -42.48 -1.20
N ASP A 799 16.08 -41.89 -1.87
CA ASP A 799 14.87 -41.33 -1.26
C ASP A 799 15.13 -40.19 -0.25
N SER A 800 16.24 -39.46 -0.44
CA SER A 800 16.70 -38.37 0.43
C SER A 800 17.01 -37.09 -0.36
N VAL A 801 17.47 -36.04 0.33
CA VAL A 801 17.89 -34.76 -0.24
C VAL A 801 19.34 -34.47 0.14
N ALA A 802 20.18 -34.19 -0.85
CA ALA A 802 21.49 -33.59 -0.65
C ALA A 802 21.35 -32.10 -0.40
N GLY A 803 21.79 -31.64 0.76
CA GLY A 803 21.90 -30.22 1.06
C GLY A 803 20.72 -29.62 1.79
N GLY A 804 20.41 -28.36 1.48
CA GLY A 804 20.12 -27.35 2.50
C GLY A 804 21.42 -26.64 2.87
N ILE A 805 22.25 -26.36 1.84
CA ILE A 805 23.59 -25.78 2.01
C ILE A 805 23.51 -24.28 1.84
N TYR A 806 23.90 -23.56 2.87
CA TYR A 806 23.82 -22.09 2.97
C TYR A 806 25.16 -21.39 2.77
N GLY A 807 26.21 -22.15 2.47
CA GLY A 807 27.55 -21.62 2.26
C GLY A 807 28.58 -22.73 2.19
N ILE A 808 29.54 -22.58 1.28
CA ILE A 808 30.66 -23.50 1.09
C ILE A 808 31.94 -22.66 1.13
N ARG A 809 32.93 -23.10 1.91
CA ARG A 809 34.22 -22.39 2.01
C ARG A 809 35.36 -23.38 2.11
N LEU A 810 36.33 -23.25 1.21
CA LEU A 810 37.60 -23.93 1.32
C LEU A 810 38.49 -23.10 2.26
N ILE A 811 38.91 -23.66 3.39
CA ILE A 811 39.62 -22.91 4.43
C ILE A 811 41.06 -23.41 4.62
N ASN A 812 41.96 -22.50 5.02
CA ASN A 812 43.35 -22.78 5.39
C ASN A 812 43.52 -22.80 6.92
N THR A 813 44.69 -23.25 7.38
CA THR A 813 45.22 -22.86 8.70
C THR A 813 45.96 -21.56 8.48
N GLN A 814 45.54 -20.47 9.11
CA GLN A 814 46.36 -19.26 9.15
C GLN A 814 47.81 -19.57 9.54
#